data_AF-A0A954BV82-F1
#
_entry.id   AF-A0A954BV82-F1
#
_cell.length_a   1.000
_cell.length_b   1.000
_cell.length_c   1.000
_cell.angle_alpha   90.00
_cell.angle_beta   90.00
_cell.angle_gamma   90.00
#
_symmetry.space_group_name_H-M   'P 1'
#
loop_
_entity.id
_entity.type
_entity.pdbx_description
1 polymer ?
#
loop_
_entity_poly.entity_id
_entity_poly.type
_entity_poly.pdbx_seq_one_letter_code
_entity_poly.pdbx_strand_id
1 'polypeptide(L)'
;DMIRIVVGESFDIAGRLQFNDAVRSRRLLYMVLGSLFAMTLLFGHAWFARDNMSIWVKRAFGAGPEWPTDTQLEVLVLNKDQVAQYPSKEDLTINFTFNPEAKIPELGVNGVYEVASNSDLRFIARPTGVIPDSAEIEIQTFQKDSSSGQYVRVGKTVTRPMERATISGNGEDATEQVYFSYNKMSVINPLEQITIRAGDAVAGPYTLRVIPAPELDSPLELTFNYPEYLTIDPKTTQELPIDAVAGTQVEFTFSTTKPLLLEGPDASALVVDYNVGSSQKFPIDTDRGKGDNHYKTRIPALQLGMARYRLKLVDDQGIENAKNIGDLMQVKEDTAPTVRILFSGDPLVSNQLVYITKDAELPLEIEMVDDYGIGSAKLFWRFQVETEYREYAPFAEQFKNLETKPEQDVKGTFKLMFANLIGDERIPTGSRPTIELYIQAFDLNQVKVNDDAPPEFQGSKHHTVLTYELYDIDELRAKVSSQIRQIKTTISSMATLQDELRTMTRETLTKTNLLDFREEEGQRLRNDLDEAYKRQNQMLRDAEVVLNRFGVFAQVYRYNRLERKSEDQSKPQESRIQTVRLLLAIAAAERDLQQRVNAPLTRLEEAEGGDVVSLAGELVRNLSSELARAQPDVTFSDASFGKLIQEIGLFSPGAMERARGLYESLLEVGIKPNERRELLVELEKQQDLSIDIIRAVQEQVKKWEGFDDILHGFRDLRNNQGETVDDIRKEVR
;
A
#
# COMPACT_ATOMS: atom_id res chain seq x y z
N ASP A 1 -33.33 59.78 40.57
CA ASP A 1 -34.06 61.06 40.37
C ASP A 1 -35.55 60.95 40.13
N MET A 2 -36.05 59.99 39.34
CA MET A 2 -37.50 59.85 39.10
C MET A 2 -38.35 59.61 40.38
N ILE A 3 -37.82 58.85 41.35
CA ILE A 3 -38.49 58.62 42.65
C ILE A 3 -38.56 59.90 43.50
N ARG A 4 -37.56 60.79 43.43
CA ARG A 4 -37.59 62.07 44.14
C ARG A 4 -38.62 63.03 43.55
N ILE A 5 -38.84 62.97 42.23
CA ILE A 5 -39.87 63.77 41.54
C ILE A 5 -41.27 63.26 41.92
N VAL A 6 -41.50 61.95 41.92
CA VAL A 6 -42.81 61.36 42.30
C VAL A 6 -43.14 61.63 43.76
N VAL A 7 -42.17 61.50 44.67
CA VAL A 7 -42.37 61.81 46.10
C VAL A 7 -42.55 63.33 46.32
N GLY A 8 -41.83 64.17 45.58
CA GLY A 8 -41.99 65.63 45.64
C GLY A 8 -43.37 66.11 45.19
N GLU A 9 -43.88 65.61 44.05
CA GLU A 9 -45.19 66.01 43.52
C GLU A 9 -46.37 65.47 44.34
N SER A 10 -46.23 64.30 44.96
CA SER A 10 -47.29 63.74 45.81
C SER A 10 -47.45 64.50 47.14
N PHE A 11 -46.38 65.09 47.68
CA PHE A 11 -46.47 66.00 48.84
C PHE A 11 -47.08 67.36 48.48
N ASP A 12 -46.84 67.89 47.28
CA ASP A 12 -47.37 69.19 46.85
C ASP A 12 -48.88 69.12 46.50
N ILE A 13 -49.35 67.97 46.00
CA ILE A 13 -50.79 67.70 45.79
C ILE A 13 -51.52 67.51 47.12
N ALA A 14 -50.88 66.89 48.12
CA ALA A 14 -51.47 66.71 49.45
C ALA A 14 -51.66 68.05 50.21
N GLY A 15 -50.81 69.04 49.93
CA GLY A 15 -50.87 70.37 50.57
C GLY A 15 -51.99 71.29 50.09
N ARG A 16 -52.58 71.05 48.90
CA ARG A 16 -53.62 71.92 48.30
C ARG A 16 -55.06 71.41 48.48
N LEU A 17 -55.25 70.24 49.09
CA LEU A 17 -56.58 69.67 49.32
C LEU A 17 -57.20 70.25 50.60
N GLN A 18 -58.25 71.05 50.46
CA GLN A 18 -59.15 71.40 51.58
C GLN A 18 -59.83 70.12 52.07
N PHE A 19 -59.24 69.49 53.09
CA PHE A 19 -59.60 68.16 53.59
C PHE A 19 -61.08 68.02 53.99
N ASN A 20 -61.73 69.10 54.41
CA ASN A 20 -63.13 69.04 54.86
C ASN A 20 -64.15 68.84 53.71
N ASP A 21 -63.89 69.35 52.50
CA ASP A 21 -64.82 69.22 51.36
C ASP A 21 -64.54 67.96 50.52
N ALA A 22 -63.28 67.48 50.51
CA ALA A 22 -62.90 66.28 49.79
C ALA A 22 -63.45 64.99 50.45
N VAL A 23 -63.50 64.93 51.78
CA VAL A 23 -63.90 63.73 52.55
C VAL A 23 -65.40 63.39 52.40
N ARG A 24 -66.27 64.33 51.97
CA ARG A 24 -67.70 64.08 51.74
C ARG A 24 -68.08 63.82 50.27
N SER A 25 -67.12 63.86 49.35
CA SER A 25 -67.37 63.67 47.92
C SER A 25 -67.57 62.20 47.55
N ARG A 26 -68.73 61.84 46.95
CA ARG A 26 -68.96 60.50 46.37
C ARG A 26 -67.88 60.09 45.37
N ARG A 27 -67.24 61.05 44.69
CA ARG A 27 -66.13 60.77 43.76
C ARG A 27 -64.88 60.26 44.48
N LEU A 28 -64.59 60.77 45.68
CA LEU A 28 -63.47 60.30 46.48
C LEU A 28 -63.75 58.90 47.02
N LEU A 29 -64.99 58.59 47.40
CA LEU A 29 -65.40 57.23 47.74
C LEU A 29 -65.20 56.25 46.57
N TYR A 30 -65.62 56.62 45.34
CA TYR A 30 -65.42 55.77 44.17
C TYR A 30 -63.94 55.62 43.77
N MET A 31 -63.14 56.67 43.90
CA MET A 31 -61.68 56.56 43.70
C MET A 31 -61.04 55.65 44.74
N VAL A 32 -61.40 55.79 46.02
CA VAL A 32 -60.87 54.93 47.09
C VAL A 32 -61.31 53.48 46.85
N LEU A 33 -62.58 53.22 46.57
CA LEU A 33 -63.09 51.88 46.25
C LEU A 33 -62.44 51.30 45.00
N GLY A 34 -62.26 52.09 43.95
CA GLY A 34 -61.59 51.69 42.71
C GLY A 34 -60.12 51.35 42.94
N SER A 35 -59.40 52.17 43.69
CA SER A 35 -58.02 51.91 44.09
C SER A 35 -57.90 50.68 44.98
N LEU A 36 -58.84 50.47 45.91
CA LEU A 36 -58.88 49.29 46.77
C LEU A 36 -59.14 48.03 45.94
N PHE A 37 -60.08 48.07 44.99
CA PHE A 37 -60.36 46.96 44.07
C PHE A 37 -59.17 46.64 43.15
N ALA A 38 -58.53 47.66 42.58
CA ALA A 38 -57.32 47.50 41.76
C ALA A 38 -56.17 46.91 42.58
N MET A 39 -55.92 47.44 43.79
CA MET A 39 -54.93 46.88 44.72
C MET A 39 -55.27 45.44 45.11
N THR A 40 -56.55 45.11 45.35
CA THR A 40 -56.96 43.74 45.68
C THR A 40 -56.74 42.78 44.51
N LEU A 41 -57.00 43.21 43.27
CA LEU A 41 -56.70 42.41 42.08
C LEU A 41 -55.19 42.26 41.87
N LEU A 42 -54.41 43.33 42.09
CA LEU A 42 -52.96 43.32 41.91
C LEU A 42 -52.28 42.46 42.97
N PHE A 43 -52.68 42.58 44.25
CA PHE A 43 -52.23 41.71 45.33
C PHE A 43 -52.74 40.28 45.19
N GLY A 44 -53.97 40.08 44.71
CA GLY A 44 -54.51 38.76 44.42
C GLY A 44 -53.75 38.07 43.29
N HIS A 45 -53.48 38.77 42.19
CA HIS A 45 -52.69 38.25 41.08
C HIS A 45 -51.24 38.01 41.50
N ALA A 46 -50.65 38.93 42.28
CA ALA A 46 -49.34 38.74 42.89
C ALA A 46 -49.35 37.54 43.85
N TRP A 47 -50.41 37.28 44.61
CA TRP A 47 -50.49 36.11 45.49
C TRP A 47 -50.32 34.78 44.74
N PHE A 48 -50.85 34.69 43.52
CA PHE A 48 -50.75 33.49 42.69
C PHE A 48 -49.50 33.46 41.79
N ALA A 49 -48.85 34.60 41.56
CA ALA A 49 -47.61 34.66 40.79
C ALA A 49 -46.41 34.05 41.56
N ARG A 50 -45.33 33.73 40.83
CA ARG A 50 -44.06 33.18 41.37
C ARG A 50 -42.88 34.15 41.18
N ASP A 51 -43.13 35.45 41.07
CA ASP A 51 -42.12 36.48 40.88
C ASP A 51 -41.69 37.14 42.22
N ASN A 52 -40.66 37.99 42.19
CA ASN A 52 -40.18 38.68 43.40
C ASN A 52 -41.27 39.53 44.08
N MET A 53 -42.25 40.02 43.31
CA MET A 53 -43.38 40.77 43.85
C MET A 53 -44.34 39.86 44.62
N SER A 54 -44.64 38.65 44.13
CA SER A 54 -45.48 37.69 44.87
C SER A 54 -44.91 37.30 46.22
N ILE A 55 -43.59 37.14 46.28
CA ILE A 55 -42.87 36.80 47.50
C ILE A 55 -43.01 37.94 48.52
N TRP A 56 -42.89 39.19 48.08
CA TRP A 56 -43.09 40.36 48.93
C TRP A 56 -44.53 40.45 49.46
N VAL A 57 -45.52 40.20 48.60
CA VAL A 57 -46.95 40.20 48.96
C VAL A 57 -47.29 39.09 49.96
N LYS A 58 -46.81 37.86 49.74
CA LYS A 58 -47.02 36.75 50.69
C LYS A 58 -46.44 37.05 52.07
N ARG A 59 -45.34 37.80 52.15
CA ARG A 59 -44.77 38.25 53.42
C ARG A 59 -45.56 39.36 54.09
N ALA A 60 -46.09 40.32 53.35
CA ALA A 60 -46.94 41.37 53.92
C ALA A 60 -48.16 40.79 54.66
N PHE A 61 -48.57 39.57 54.31
CA PHE A 61 -49.64 38.81 54.99
C PHE A 61 -49.15 37.60 55.80
N GLY A 62 -47.85 37.51 56.14
CA GLY A 62 -47.30 36.52 57.07
C GLY A 62 -47.21 35.08 56.55
N ALA A 63 -47.29 34.85 55.23
CA ALA A 63 -47.37 33.52 54.62
C ALA A 63 -46.24 33.23 53.59
N GLY A 64 -45.05 33.83 53.76
CA GLY A 64 -43.89 33.63 52.88
C GLY A 64 -42.66 33.08 53.62
N PRO A 65 -41.66 32.53 52.89
CA PRO A 65 -40.38 32.13 53.48
C PRO A 65 -39.70 33.33 54.17
N GLU A 66 -39.04 33.06 55.30
CA GLU A 66 -38.21 34.03 56.02
C GLU A 66 -37.18 34.63 55.05
N TRP A 67 -37.16 35.95 54.93
CA TRP A 67 -36.21 36.67 54.09
C TRP A 67 -36.08 38.10 54.59
N PRO A 68 -34.94 38.79 54.34
CA PRO A 68 -33.78 38.34 53.56
C PRO A 68 -33.17 37.05 54.12
N THR A 69 -32.95 36.08 53.23
CA THR A 69 -32.03 34.99 53.56
C THR A 69 -30.64 35.61 53.57
N ASP A 70 -29.85 35.25 54.56
CA ASP A 70 -28.49 35.76 54.70
C ASP A 70 -27.62 35.30 53.52
N THR A 71 -27.95 34.12 52.98
CA THR A 71 -27.36 33.55 51.76
C THR A 71 -28.29 33.78 50.57
N GLN A 72 -27.74 34.10 49.39
CA GLN A 72 -28.43 33.99 48.10
C GLN A 72 -27.69 32.99 47.22
N LEU A 73 -28.42 32.17 46.44
CA LEU A 73 -27.81 31.14 45.59
C LEU A 73 -28.14 31.39 44.12
N GLU A 74 -27.09 31.59 43.32
CA GLU A 74 -27.16 31.48 41.86
C GLU A 74 -26.76 30.04 41.47
N VAL A 75 -27.60 29.33 40.73
CA VAL A 75 -27.28 27.97 40.26
C VAL A 75 -27.16 27.96 38.75
N LEU A 76 -26.09 27.34 38.27
CA LEU A 76 -25.80 27.13 36.86
C LEU A 76 -25.72 25.63 36.59
N VAL A 77 -26.36 25.20 35.50
CA VAL A 77 -26.13 23.90 34.89
C VAL A 77 -25.18 24.15 33.72
N LEU A 78 -23.95 23.63 33.81
CA LEU A 78 -22.90 24.02 32.87
C LEU A 78 -23.05 23.30 31.54
N ASN A 79 -23.06 24.08 30.45
CA ASN A 79 -22.88 23.56 29.10
C ASN A 79 -21.44 23.05 28.90
N LYS A 80 -21.23 22.27 27.84
CA LYS A 80 -19.95 21.63 27.50
C LYS A 80 -18.78 22.64 27.38
N ASP A 81 -19.02 23.81 26.82
CA ASP A 81 -18.08 24.92 26.67
C ASP A 81 -17.75 25.64 27.99
N GLN A 82 -18.62 25.52 28.99
CA GLN A 82 -18.46 26.17 30.29
C GLN A 82 -17.72 25.30 31.31
N VAL A 83 -17.52 24.01 31.05
CA VAL A 83 -16.82 23.08 31.99
C VAL A 83 -15.41 23.55 32.30
N ALA A 84 -14.70 24.11 31.32
CA ALA A 84 -13.34 24.64 31.52
C ALA A 84 -13.29 25.80 32.52
N GLN A 85 -14.38 26.56 32.67
CA GLN A 85 -14.49 27.63 33.66
C GLN A 85 -14.67 27.10 35.08
N TYR A 86 -15.09 25.83 35.26
CA TYR A 86 -15.34 25.20 36.54
C TYR A 86 -14.76 23.79 36.54
N PRO A 87 -13.41 23.66 36.53
CA PRO A 87 -12.74 22.39 36.27
C PRO A 87 -13.19 21.30 37.25
N SER A 88 -13.37 20.10 36.72
CA SER A 88 -13.73 18.88 37.44
C SER A 88 -12.52 17.96 37.50
N LYS A 89 -12.40 17.14 38.55
CA LYS A 89 -11.41 16.04 38.60
C LYS A 89 -11.83 14.86 37.71
N GLU A 90 -13.12 14.78 37.40
CA GLU A 90 -13.73 13.78 36.54
C GLU A 90 -13.89 14.35 35.14
N ASP A 91 -13.61 13.54 34.11
CA ASP A 91 -13.94 13.86 32.73
C ASP A 91 -15.45 13.69 32.51
N LEU A 92 -16.13 14.78 32.15
CA LEU A 92 -17.59 14.82 32.06
C LEU A 92 -18.05 14.81 30.59
N THR A 93 -19.01 13.95 30.28
CA THR A 93 -19.68 13.92 28.98
C THR A 93 -21.02 14.65 29.07
N ILE A 94 -21.01 15.97 28.82
CA ILE A 94 -22.20 16.82 28.93
C ILE A 94 -22.92 16.95 27.59
N ASN A 95 -24.19 16.55 27.57
CA ASN A 95 -25.09 16.61 26.42
C ASN A 95 -26.56 16.81 26.89
N PHE A 96 -26.98 18.07 26.95
CA PHE A 96 -28.33 18.45 27.31
C PHE A 96 -28.73 19.76 26.63
N THR A 97 -30.03 20.03 26.62
CA THR A 97 -30.62 21.29 26.19
C THR A 97 -31.63 21.76 27.24
N PHE A 98 -31.91 23.06 27.32
CA PHE A 98 -32.94 23.60 28.21
C PHE A 98 -34.14 24.06 27.39
N ASN A 99 -35.29 23.42 27.60
CA ASN A 99 -36.54 23.74 26.94
C ASN A 99 -37.44 24.56 27.90
N PRO A 100 -37.48 25.90 27.80
CA PRO A 100 -38.26 26.75 28.70
C PRO A 100 -39.77 26.59 28.53
N GLU A 101 -40.23 26.11 27.36
CA GLU A 101 -41.64 25.96 27.02
C GLU A 101 -42.20 24.60 27.47
N ALA A 102 -41.34 23.63 27.74
CA ALA A 102 -41.74 22.32 28.24
C ALA A 102 -42.48 22.44 29.58
N LYS A 103 -43.65 21.81 29.66
CA LYS A 103 -44.49 21.76 30.87
C LYS A 103 -44.71 20.33 31.30
N ILE A 104 -44.68 20.10 32.61
CA ILE A 104 -45.08 18.84 33.23
C ILE A 104 -46.18 19.19 34.23
N PRO A 105 -47.45 19.23 33.78
CA PRO A 105 -48.57 19.74 34.58
C PRO A 105 -48.73 19.04 35.93
N GLU A 106 -48.48 17.73 35.98
CA GLU A 106 -48.62 16.89 37.17
C GLU A 106 -47.66 17.33 38.30
N LEU A 107 -46.53 17.94 37.92
CA LEU A 107 -45.52 18.42 38.84
C LEU A 107 -45.52 19.95 38.99
N GLY A 108 -46.38 20.66 38.26
CA GLY A 108 -46.43 22.13 38.26
C GLY A 108 -45.13 22.78 37.77
N VAL A 109 -44.42 22.11 36.85
CA VAL A 109 -43.12 22.52 36.31
C VAL A 109 -43.30 23.23 34.97
N ASN A 110 -42.59 24.35 34.81
CA ASN A 110 -42.35 25.02 33.53
C ASN A 110 -40.82 25.10 33.35
N GLY A 111 -40.32 24.73 32.16
CA GLY A 111 -38.90 24.64 31.89
C GLY A 111 -38.32 23.29 32.29
N VAL A 112 -37.75 22.56 31.34
CA VAL A 112 -37.17 21.23 31.56
C VAL A 112 -35.81 21.16 30.89
N TYR A 113 -34.82 20.65 31.62
CA TYR A 113 -33.55 20.25 31.03
C TYR A 113 -33.72 18.87 30.41
N GLU A 114 -33.61 18.80 29.09
CA GLU A 114 -33.66 17.54 28.36
C GLU A 114 -32.24 17.02 28.20
N VAL A 115 -31.98 15.85 28.76
CA VAL A 115 -30.63 15.31 28.96
C VAL A 115 -30.52 14.02 28.15
N ALA A 116 -29.46 13.85 27.38
CA ALA A 116 -29.22 12.59 26.69
C ALA A 116 -29.03 11.46 27.71
N SER A 117 -29.56 10.28 27.40
CA SER A 117 -29.33 9.10 28.24
C SER A 117 -27.83 8.84 28.44
N ASN A 118 -27.42 8.57 29.68
CA ASN A 118 -26.02 8.40 30.11
C ASN A 118 -25.13 9.65 29.99
N SER A 119 -25.68 10.82 29.66
CA SER A 119 -24.95 12.09 29.80
C SER A 119 -24.72 12.40 31.27
N ASP A 120 -23.66 13.17 31.53
CA ASP A 120 -23.39 13.77 32.83
C ASP A 120 -23.96 15.19 32.87
N LEU A 121 -24.14 15.72 34.09
CA LEU A 121 -24.46 17.13 34.34
C LEU A 121 -23.58 17.68 35.46
N ARG A 122 -23.19 18.94 35.33
CA ARG A 122 -22.46 19.66 36.38
C ARG A 122 -23.29 20.83 36.88
N PHE A 123 -23.66 20.77 38.14
CA PHE A 123 -24.33 21.85 38.85
C PHE A 123 -23.30 22.69 39.59
N ILE A 124 -23.36 24.01 39.41
CA ILE A 124 -22.58 24.99 40.16
C ILE A 124 -23.55 25.85 40.95
N ALA A 125 -23.36 25.95 42.25
CA ALA A 125 -24.11 26.84 43.12
C ALA A 125 -23.16 27.91 43.68
N ARG A 126 -23.38 29.17 43.32
CA ARG A 126 -22.59 30.31 43.76
C ARG A 126 -23.35 31.06 44.87
N PRO A 127 -22.90 30.98 46.13
CA PRO A 127 -23.47 31.77 47.20
C PRO A 127 -23.03 33.24 47.12
N THR A 128 -23.92 34.16 47.44
CA THR A 128 -23.61 35.56 47.74
C THR A 128 -24.24 35.98 49.07
N GLY A 129 -23.73 37.05 49.70
CA GLY A 129 -24.10 37.42 51.07
C GLY A 129 -23.25 36.67 52.10
N VAL A 130 -23.90 35.99 53.06
CA VAL A 130 -23.23 35.07 53.98
C VAL A 130 -22.90 33.79 53.22
N ILE A 131 -21.61 33.46 53.13
CA ILE A 131 -21.15 32.25 52.44
C ILE A 131 -21.24 31.07 53.42
N PRO A 132 -22.08 30.06 53.17
CA PRO A 132 -22.18 28.90 54.04
C PRO A 132 -20.95 28.01 53.93
N ASP A 133 -20.73 27.16 54.93
CA ASP A 133 -19.62 26.19 54.95
C ASP A 133 -19.88 24.97 54.05
N SER A 134 -21.15 24.62 53.84
CA SER A 134 -21.58 23.47 53.05
C SER A 134 -22.81 23.76 52.20
N ALA A 135 -22.97 22.97 51.14
CA ALA A 135 -24.17 22.90 50.33
C ALA A 135 -24.54 21.44 50.04
N GLU A 136 -25.82 21.18 49.83
CA GLU A 136 -26.36 19.85 49.53
C GLU A 136 -27.29 19.91 48.32
N ILE A 137 -27.29 18.84 47.54
CA ILE A 137 -28.20 18.62 46.42
C ILE A 137 -29.18 17.50 46.79
N GLU A 138 -30.47 17.79 46.64
CA GLU A 138 -31.59 16.87 46.84
C GLU A 138 -32.14 16.43 45.49
N ILE A 139 -32.16 15.13 45.24
CA ILE A 139 -32.63 14.54 43.99
C ILE A 139 -33.89 13.71 44.28
N GLN A 140 -34.98 14.01 43.57
CA GLN A 140 -36.23 13.27 43.61
C GLN A 140 -36.48 12.64 42.24
N THR A 141 -36.69 11.33 42.20
CA THR A 141 -36.92 10.60 40.95
C THR A 141 -38.42 10.35 40.74
N PHE A 142 -38.85 10.47 39.49
CA PHE A 142 -40.23 10.22 39.07
C PHE A 142 -40.24 9.23 37.92
N GLN A 143 -41.26 8.37 37.89
CA GLN A 143 -41.53 7.48 36.77
C GLN A 143 -42.98 7.61 36.34
N LYS A 144 -43.21 7.40 35.05
CA LYS A 144 -44.56 7.41 34.50
C LYS A 144 -45.25 6.11 34.92
N ASP A 145 -46.32 6.21 35.69
CA ASP A 145 -47.11 5.06 36.06
C ASP A 145 -47.83 4.50 34.83
N SER A 146 -47.65 3.21 34.57
CA SER A 146 -48.24 2.49 33.43
C SER A 146 -49.77 2.55 33.41
N SER A 147 -50.42 2.69 34.57
CA SER A 147 -51.88 2.68 34.67
C SER A 147 -52.53 4.06 34.50
N SER A 148 -51.99 5.08 35.15
CA SER A 148 -52.52 6.44 35.12
C SER A 148 -51.89 7.33 34.04
N GLY A 149 -50.73 6.94 33.52
CA GLY A 149 -49.91 7.78 32.64
C GLY A 149 -49.31 9.01 33.33
N GLN A 150 -49.50 9.17 34.64
CA GLN A 150 -48.99 10.31 35.41
C GLN A 150 -47.60 10.02 35.99
N TYR A 151 -46.81 11.07 36.22
CA TYR A 151 -45.53 10.93 36.92
C TYR A 151 -45.76 10.76 38.42
N VAL A 152 -45.33 9.62 38.95
CA VAL A 152 -45.38 9.31 40.38
C VAL A 152 -43.96 9.27 40.91
N ARG A 153 -43.76 9.82 42.11
CA ARG A 153 -42.45 9.79 42.77
C ARG A 153 -42.08 8.35 43.10
N VAL A 154 -40.87 7.95 42.73
CA VAL A 154 -40.33 6.61 43.00
C VAL A 154 -39.10 6.72 43.89
N GLY A 155 -39.08 5.95 44.98
CA GLY A 155 -37.97 5.92 45.92
C GLY A 155 -37.90 7.10 46.90
N LYS A 156 -36.83 7.13 47.70
CA LYS A 156 -36.56 8.18 48.69
C LYS A 156 -35.81 9.35 48.04
N THR A 157 -35.95 10.56 48.60
CA THR A 157 -35.09 11.70 48.21
C THR A 157 -33.65 11.31 48.50
N VAL A 158 -32.77 11.49 47.52
CA VAL A 158 -31.33 11.28 47.70
C VAL A 158 -30.69 12.63 47.95
N THR A 159 -30.07 12.80 49.12
CA THR A 159 -29.32 14.01 49.47
C THR A 159 -27.82 13.73 49.38
N ARG A 160 -27.07 14.61 48.72
CA ARG A 160 -25.62 14.51 48.55
C ARG A 160 -24.94 15.85 48.88
N PRO A 161 -23.76 15.84 49.51
CA PRO A 161 -22.98 17.06 49.69
C PRO A 161 -22.41 17.53 48.35
N MET A 162 -22.27 18.85 48.20
CA MET A 162 -21.57 19.48 47.07
C MET A 162 -20.13 19.83 47.45
N GLU A 163 -19.20 19.71 46.51
CA GLU A 163 -17.78 20.05 46.71
C GLU A 163 -17.61 21.57 46.68
N ARG A 164 -17.12 22.15 47.78
CA ARG A 164 -16.78 23.57 47.89
C ARG A 164 -15.43 23.85 47.22
N ALA A 165 -15.39 24.85 46.36
CA ALA A 165 -14.19 25.30 45.67
C ALA A 165 -14.17 26.83 45.56
N THR A 166 -13.01 27.38 45.21
CA THR A 166 -12.81 28.82 44.98
C THR A 166 -12.22 29.04 43.60
N ILE A 167 -12.68 30.11 42.95
CA ILE A 167 -12.08 30.60 41.71
C ILE A 167 -11.51 31.99 41.96
N SER A 168 -10.24 32.18 41.62
CA SER A 168 -9.61 33.49 41.64
C SER A 168 -9.94 34.21 40.33
N GLY A 169 -10.48 35.42 40.41
CA GLY A 169 -10.71 36.25 39.22
C GLY A 169 -9.40 36.57 38.51
N ASN A 170 -9.40 36.57 37.18
CA ASN A 170 -8.27 37.04 36.39
C ASN A 170 -8.32 38.57 36.28
N GLY A 171 -7.59 39.30 37.13
CA GLY A 171 -7.50 40.77 37.07
C GLY A 171 -6.89 41.40 38.33
N GLU A 172 -6.61 42.71 38.28
CA GLU A 172 -6.07 43.49 39.41
C GLU A 172 -7.04 43.58 40.60
N ASP A 173 -8.34 43.33 40.38
CA ASP A 173 -9.40 43.22 41.41
C ASP A 173 -9.87 41.76 41.57
N ALA A 174 -8.94 40.81 41.74
CA ALA A 174 -9.26 39.38 41.90
C ALA A 174 -9.99 39.09 43.23
N THR A 175 -11.31 39.29 43.27
CA THR A 175 -12.15 38.79 44.36
C THR A 175 -12.26 37.28 44.25
N GLU A 176 -11.85 36.54 45.28
CA GLU A 176 -12.07 35.10 45.36
C GLU A 176 -13.57 34.81 45.40
N GLN A 177 -14.07 34.05 44.41
CA GLN A 177 -15.46 33.64 44.36
C GLN A 177 -15.58 32.18 44.81
N VAL A 178 -16.31 31.95 45.90
CA VAL A 178 -16.63 30.59 46.38
C VAL A 178 -17.77 30.03 45.55
N TYR A 179 -17.69 28.75 45.19
CA TYR A 179 -18.78 28.01 44.59
C TYR A 179 -18.85 26.58 45.14
N PHE A 180 -20.03 25.97 45.05
CA PHE A 180 -20.24 24.56 45.33
C PHE A 180 -20.54 23.83 44.03
N SER A 181 -19.97 22.64 43.85
CA SER A 181 -20.15 21.86 42.62
C SER A 181 -20.65 20.45 42.91
N TYR A 182 -21.47 19.93 42.00
CA TYR A 182 -21.92 18.54 42.03
C TYR A 182 -21.97 17.99 40.61
N ASN A 183 -21.28 16.86 40.40
CA ASN A 183 -21.36 16.08 39.18
C ASN A 183 -22.41 15.00 39.33
N LYS A 184 -23.46 15.07 38.51
CA LYS A 184 -24.41 13.99 38.35
C LYS A 184 -23.96 13.12 37.18
N MET A 185 -23.29 12.01 37.49
CA MET A 185 -22.80 11.09 36.48
C MET A 185 -23.91 10.18 35.93
N SER A 186 -23.88 9.92 34.63
CA SER A 186 -24.73 8.94 33.93
C SER A 186 -26.22 9.06 34.26
N VAL A 187 -26.85 10.14 33.81
CA VAL A 187 -28.29 10.36 34.01
C VAL A 187 -29.11 9.32 33.23
N ILE A 188 -29.74 8.40 33.96
CA ILE A 188 -30.54 7.29 33.39
C ILE A 188 -32.03 7.36 33.77
N ASN A 189 -32.38 8.10 34.81
CA ASN A 189 -33.76 8.13 35.28
C ASN A 189 -34.62 8.99 34.36
N PRO A 190 -35.81 8.52 33.91
CA PRO A 190 -36.63 9.22 32.93
C PRO A 190 -36.98 10.66 33.32
N LEU A 191 -37.21 10.91 34.61
CA LEU A 191 -37.52 12.23 35.13
C LEU A 191 -36.99 12.41 36.56
N GLU A 192 -36.38 13.56 36.83
CA GLU A 192 -35.92 13.93 38.16
C GLU A 192 -36.20 15.41 38.46
N GLN A 193 -36.39 15.73 39.74
CA GLN A 193 -36.35 17.10 40.25
C GLN A 193 -35.18 17.27 41.21
N ILE A 194 -34.46 18.36 41.02
CA ILE A 194 -33.25 18.68 41.76
C ILE A 194 -33.45 19.99 42.51
N THR A 195 -33.20 19.97 43.81
CA THR A 195 -33.19 21.16 44.67
C THR A 195 -31.83 21.29 45.32
N ILE A 196 -31.26 22.49 45.36
CA ILE A 196 -29.97 22.76 46.00
C ILE A 196 -30.20 23.62 47.24
N ARG A 197 -29.56 23.26 48.35
CA ARG A 197 -29.60 23.99 49.62
C ARG A 197 -28.20 24.39 50.04
N ALA A 198 -28.04 25.62 50.51
CA ALA A 198 -26.80 26.06 51.14
C ALA A 198 -27.12 27.14 52.18
N GLY A 199 -26.79 26.87 53.46
CA GLY A 199 -27.25 27.70 54.57
C GLY A 199 -28.78 27.74 54.65
N ASP A 200 -29.34 28.95 54.64
CA ASP A 200 -30.78 29.22 54.63
C ASP A 200 -31.37 29.38 53.21
N ALA A 201 -30.53 29.38 52.17
CA ALA A 201 -30.95 29.51 50.79
C ALA A 201 -31.32 28.16 50.16
N VAL A 202 -32.38 28.19 49.34
CA VAL A 202 -32.86 27.04 48.56
C VAL A 202 -33.08 27.48 47.11
N ALA A 203 -32.53 26.73 46.16
CA ALA A 203 -32.66 26.97 44.73
C ALA A 203 -33.25 25.74 44.03
N GLY A 204 -34.16 25.96 43.08
CA GLY A 204 -34.90 24.91 42.37
C GLY A 204 -36.41 24.89 42.69
N PRO A 205 -37.15 23.85 42.26
CA PRO A 205 -36.64 22.63 41.65
C PRO A 205 -36.24 22.79 40.17
N TYR A 206 -35.07 22.26 39.80
CA TYR A 206 -34.63 22.06 38.41
C TYR A 206 -35.13 20.70 37.94
N THR A 207 -35.86 20.66 36.83
CA THR A 207 -36.45 19.41 36.34
C THR A 207 -35.62 18.86 35.18
N LEU A 208 -35.17 17.62 35.32
CA LEU A 208 -34.41 16.88 34.32
C LEU A 208 -35.31 15.82 33.69
N ARG A 209 -35.33 15.74 32.35
CA ARG A 209 -35.98 14.68 31.58
C ARG A 209 -34.95 13.99 30.71
N VAL A 210 -34.82 12.67 30.84
CA VAL A 210 -33.94 11.91 29.95
C VAL A 210 -34.64 11.67 28.62
N ILE A 211 -33.96 12.00 27.52
CA ILE A 211 -34.40 11.74 26.16
C ILE A 211 -33.34 10.93 25.41
N PRO A 212 -33.74 10.07 24.45
CA PRO A 212 -32.77 9.35 23.63
C PRO A 212 -31.99 10.34 22.75
N ALA A 213 -30.71 10.08 22.51
CA ALA A 213 -29.92 10.83 21.54
C ALA A 213 -30.30 10.44 20.10
N PRO A 214 -30.03 11.28 19.09
CA PRO A 214 -30.16 10.86 17.69
C PRO A 214 -29.17 9.71 17.41
N GLU A 215 -29.68 8.66 16.79
CA GLU A 215 -28.91 7.48 16.38
C GLU A 215 -29.16 7.19 14.89
N LEU A 216 -28.25 6.44 14.27
CA LEU A 216 -28.47 5.93 12.93
C LEU A 216 -29.55 4.84 12.96
N ASP A 217 -30.56 5.00 12.12
CA ASP A 217 -31.62 4.00 11.94
C ASP A 217 -31.25 2.97 10.86
N SER A 218 -30.36 3.35 9.92
CA SER A 218 -29.74 2.47 8.93
C SER A 218 -28.21 2.47 9.04
N PRO A 219 -27.51 1.44 8.55
CA PRO A 219 -26.06 1.52 8.33
C PRO A 219 -25.69 2.75 7.48
N LEU A 220 -24.53 3.34 7.76
CA LEU A 220 -23.97 4.43 6.97
C LEU A 220 -23.48 3.87 5.64
N GLU A 221 -24.00 4.39 4.53
CA GLU A 221 -23.62 3.97 3.18
C GLU A 221 -22.70 5.02 2.55
N LEU A 222 -21.55 4.57 2.06
CA LEU A 222 -20.52 5.39 1.41
C LEU A 222 -20.49 5.08 -0.09
N THR A 223 -20.65 6.10 -0.93
CA THR A 223 -20.50 6.00 -2.38
C THR A 223 -19.28 6.78 -2.84
N PHE A 224 -18.32 6.06 -3.40
CA PHE A 224 -17.08 6.58 -3.95
C PHE A 224 -17.28 6.91 -5.43
N ASN A 225 -17.11 8.17 -5.79
CA ASN A 225 -17.07 8.65 -7.16
C ASN A 225 -15.62 9.01 -7.47
N TYR A 226 -14.94 8.10 -8.13
CA TYR A 226 -13.53 8.26 -8.51
C TYR A 226 -13.38 9.37 -9.56
N PRO A 227 -12.19 10.00 -9.65
CA PRO A 227 -11.91 10.95 -10.73
C PRO A 227 -12.22 10.36 -12.11
N GLU A 228 -12.84 11.16 -12.99
CA GLU A 228 -13.31 10.71 -14.31
C GLU A 228 -12.20 10.07 -15.17
N TYR A 229 -10.95 10.48 -14.97
CA TYR A 229 -9.82 9.95 -15.72
C TYR A 229 -9.51 8.49 -15.37
N LEU A 230 -9.88 7.98 -14.20
CA LEU A 230 -9.58 6.60 -13.79
C LEU A 230 -10.47 5.55 -14.46
N THR A 231 -11.60 5.95 -15.06
CA THR A 231 -12.56 5.03 -15.69
C THR A 231 -13.08 3.91 -14.76
N ILE A 232 -13.01 4.11 -13.44
CA ILE A 232 -13.53 3.20 -12.42
C ILE A 232 -14.99 3.57 -12.13
N ASP A 233 -15.89 2.60 -12.25
CA ASP A 233 -17.30 2.78 -11.91
C ASP A 233 -17.47 3.16 -10.43
N PRO A 234 -18.46 4.00 -10.07
CA PRO A 234 -18.73 4.33 -8.69
C PRO A 234 -18.95 3.08 -7.82
N LYS A 235 -18.35 3.09 -6.63
CA LYS A 235 -18.42 1.97 -5.69
C LYS A 235 -19.20 2.36 -4.45
N THR A 236 -20.13 1.51 -4.03
CA THR A 236 -20.90 1.71 -2.79
C THR A 236 -20.55 0.65 -1.75
N THR A 237 -20.37 1.04 -0.50
CA THR A 237 -20.04 0.15 0.63
C THR A 237 -20.65 0.65 1.94
N GLN A 238 -20.71 -0.22 2.95
CA GLN A 238 -21.09 0.11 4.33
C GLN A 238 -19.88 0.04 5.29
N GLU A 239 -18.70 -0.25 4.75
CA GLU A 239 -17.45 -0.19 5.49
C GLU A 239 -17.14 1.25 5.85
N LEU A 240 -16.82 1.50 7.12
CA LEU A 240 -16.52 2.85 7.62
C LEU A 240 -15.13 3.37 7.18
N PRO A 241 -14.06 2.55 7.12
CA PRO A 241 -12.78 3.04 6.63
C PRO A 241 -12.86 3.54 5.18
N ILE A 242 -12.31 4.73 4.94
CA ILE A 242 -12.22 5.31 3.59
C ILE A 242 -10.79 5.07 3.09
N ASP A 243 -10.64 4.23 2.08
CA ASP A 243 -9.37 4.00 1.36
C ASP A 243 -9.60 4.27 -0.14
N ALA A 244 -9.06 5.40 -0.63
CA ALA A 244 -9.22 5.82 -2.01
C ALA A 244 -8.10 6.80 -2.43
N VAL A 245 -8.01 7.05 -3.73
CA VAL A 245 -7.06 8.00 -4.32
C VAL A 245 -7.50 9.45 -4.10
N ALA A 246 -6.53 10.36 -4.05
CA ALA A 246 -6.80 11.80 -4.02
C ALA A 246 -7.72 12.25 -5.16
N GLY A 247 -8.57 13.24 -4.89
CA GLY A 247 -9.58 13.72 -5.84
C GLY A 247 -10.89 12.94 -5.87
N THR A 248 -10.95 11.73 -5.28
CA THR A 248 -12.20 10.95 -5.14
C THR A 248 -13.24 11.75 -4.36
N GLN A 249 -14.49 11.78 -4.82
CA GLN A 249 -15.62 12.31 -4.07
C GLN A 249 -16.28 11.19 -3.28
N VAL A 250 -16.55 11.40 -1.99
CA VAL A 250 -17.25 10.41 -1.15
C VAL A 250 -18.58 10.99 -0.71
N GLU A 251 -19.68 10.35 -1.12
CA GLU A 251 -21.03 10.68 -0.68
C GLU A 251 -21.47 9.72 0.44
N PHE A 252 -22.03 10.29 1.50
CA PHE A 252 -22.53 9.58 2.67
C PHE A 252 -24.05 9.64 2.61
N THR A 253 -24.74 8.50 2.72
CA THR A 253 -26.20 8.44 2.86
C THR A 253 -26.58 7.62 4.07
N PHE A 254 -27.56 8.11 4.84
CA PHE A 254 -28.00 7.47 6.09
C PHE A 254 -29.37 7.98 6.53
N SER A 255 -30.04 7.24 7.42
CA SER A 255 -31.23 7.69 8.13
C SER A 255 -31.00 7.77 9.63
N THR A 256 -31.80 8.59 10.33
CA THR A 256 -31.70 8.77 11.78
C THR A 256 -33.04 8.54 12.50
N THR A 257 -32.96 8.17 13.77
CA THR A 257 -34.13 7.93 14.64
C THR A 257 -34.91 9.21 14.99
N LYS A 258 -34.30 10.38 14.78
CA LYS A 258 -34.85 11.71 15.05
C LYS A 258 -34.53 12.72 13.93
N PRO A 259 -35.34 13.78 13.76
CA PRO A 259 -34.99 14.90 12.89
C PRO A 259 -33.72 15.61 13.36
N LEU A 260 -32.91 16.09 12.41
CA LEU A 260 -31.63 16.73 12.67
C LEU A 260 -31.71 18.26 12.54
N LEU A 261 -30.95 18.95 13.38
CA LEU A 261 -30.63 20.36 13.20
C LEU A 261 -29.59 20.50 12.08
N LEU A 262 -29.97 21.13 10.97
CA LEU A 262 -29.13 21.28 9.77
C LEU A 262 -28.51 22.67 9.62
N GLU A 263 -29.02 23.68 10.33
CA GLU A 263 -28.59 25.07 10.24
C GLU A 263 -28.03 25.58 11.58
N GLY A 264 -27.00 26.44 11.50
CA GLY A 264 -26.36 27.05 12.67
C GLY A 264 -24.97 26.51 13.01
N PRO A 265 -24.28 27.12 13.99
CA PRO A 265 -22.88 26.79 14.32
C PRO A 265 -22.69 25.38 14.90
N ASP A 266 -23.73 24.88 15.58
CA ASP A 266 -23.74 23.59 16.28
C ASP A 266 -24.48 22.49 15.52
N ALA A 267 -24.96 22.80 14.31
CA ALA A 267 -25.69 21.87 13.46
C ALA A 267 -24.95 20.55 13.18
N SER A 268 -25.73 19.57 12.75
CA SER A 268 -25.22 18.29 12.26
C SER A 268 -24.29 18.51 11.07
N ALA A 269 -23.13 17.85 11.10
CA ALA A 269 -22.11 18.02 10.07
C ALA A 269 -21.24 16.77 9.98
N LEU A 270 -20.73 16.51 8.77
CA LEU A 270 -19.58 15.64 8.60
C LEU A 270 -18.32 16.46 8.89
N VAL A 271 -17.50 16.01 9.83
CA VAL A 271 -16.27 16.69 10.22
C VAL A 271 -15.09 15.83 9.80
N VAL A 272 -14.12 16.41 9.10
CA VAL A 272 -12.89 15.74 8.69
C VAL A 272 -11.69 16.44 9.33
N ASP A 273 -10.92 15.68 10.11
CA ASP A 273 -9.76 16.12 10.87
C ASP A 273 -8.49 15.72 10.12
N TYR A 274 -7.87 16.67 9.41
CA TYR A 274 -6.73 16.43 8.51
C TYR A 274 -5.36 16.45 9.21
N ASN A 275 -5.26 16.99 10.43
CA ASN A 275 -4.10 16.97 11.33
C ASN A 275 -4.50 17.51 12.72
N VAL A 276 -3.59 17.50 13.71
CA VAL A 276 -3.83 18.12 15.03
C VAL A 276 -4.09 19.62 14.86
N GLY A 277 -5.36 20.03 14.95
CA GLY A 277 -5.77 21.45 14.95
C GLY A 277 -6.44 21.96 13.67
N SER A 278 -6.55 21.16 12.60
CA SER A 278 -7.32 21.52 11.41
C SER A 278 -8.48 20.55 11.19
N SER A 279 -9.70 21.08 11.28
CA SER A 279 -10.93 20.34 10.98
C SER A 279 -11.73 21.09 9.92
N GLN A 280 -12.29 20.36 8.97
CA GLN A 280 -13.20 20.88 7.97
C GLN A 280 -14.59 20.30 8.22
N LYS A 281 -15.62 21.17 8.21
CA LYS A 281 -17.02 20.75 8.34
C LYS A 281 -17.69 20.77 6.96
N PHE A 282 -18.39 19.69 6.65
CA PHE A 282 -19.24 19.55 5.47
C PHE A 282 -20.71 19.50 5.94
N PRO A 283 -21.59 20.34 5.36
CA PRO A 283 -23.00 20.39 5.76
C PRO A 283 -23.73 19.11 5.38
N ILE A 284 -24.80 18.81 6.11
CA ILE A 284 -25.69 17.67 5.86
C ILE A 284 -26.98 18.21 5.22
N ASP A 285 -27.40 17.57 4.13
CA ASP A 285 -28.63 17.88 3.40
C ASP A 285 -29.68 16.79 3.61
N THR A 286 -30.96 17.16 3.54
CA THR A 286 -32.06 16.18 3.54
C THR A 286 -32.13 15.44 2.20
N ASP A 287 -32.15 14.11 2.22
CA ASP A 287 -32.45 13.28 1.06
C ASP A 287 -33.96 13.08 0.90
N ARG A 288 -34.63 14.13 0.41
CA ARG A 288 -36.11 14.18 0.27
C ARG A 288 -36.70 13.04 -0.57
N GLY A 289 -35.89 12.36 -1.38
CA GLY A 289 -36.34 11.24 -2.20
C GLY A 289 -36.58 9.94 -1.41
N LYS A 290 -35.96 9.78 -0.23
CA LYS A 290 -36.03 8.56 0.59
C LYS A 290 -36.93 8.66 1.82
N GLY A 291 -37.44 9.86 2.12
CA GLY A 291 -38.43 10.11 3.17
C GLY A 291 -37.94 11.10 4.23
N ASP A 292 -38.77 11.30 5.24
CA ASP A 292 -38.42 12.11 6.40
C ASP A 292 -37.28 11.41 7.18
N ASN A 293 -36.35 12.18 7.73
CA ASN A 293 -35.13 11.70 8.41
C ASN A 293 -34.12 10.91 7.57
N HIS A 294 -34.15 11.06 6.25
CA HIS A 294 -33.06 10.60 5.38
C HIS A 294 -32.15 11.76 5.02
N TYR A 295 -30.84 11.54 5.09
CA TYR A 295 -29.84 12.59 4.92
C TYR A 295 -28.70 12.13 4.03
N LYS A 296 -28.04 13.12 3.44
CA LYS A 296 -26.80 12.93 2.71
C LYS A 296 -25.81 14.05 2.94
N THR A 297 -24.54 13.75 2.78
CA THR A 297 -23.46 14.74 2.79
C THR A 297 -22.32 14.24 1.93
N ARG A 298 -21.38 15.11 1.55
CA ARG A 298 -20.28 14.72 0.67
C ARG A 298 -18.98 15.40 1.03
N ILE A 299 -17.90 14.64 0.87
CA ILE A 299 -16.54 15.18 0.75
C ILE A 299 -16.30 15.38 -0.75
N PRO A 300 -16.15 16.63 -1.24
CA PRO A 300 -16.11 16.92 -2.67
C PRO A 300 -14.85 16.37 -3.36
N ALA A 301 -13.72 16.34 -2.64
CA ALA A 301 -12.48 15.75 -3.12
C ALA A 301 -11.62 15.34 -1.92
N LEU A 302 -11.19 14.08 -1.89
CA LEU A 302 -10.22 13.59 -0.92
C LEU A 302 -8.86 14.28 -1.12
N GLN A 303 -8.25 14.75 -0.03
CA GLN A 303 -6.92 15.34 -0.03
C GLN A 303 -5.89 14.32 0.46
N LEU A 304 -4.67 14.37 -0.07
CA LEU A 304 -3.59 13.46 0.29
C LEU A 304 -3.32 13.44 1.80
N GLY A 305 -3.04 12.25 2.33
CA GLY A 305 -2.64 12.04 3.72
C GLY A 305 -3.57 11.12 4.49
N MET A 306 -3.34 11.06 5.80
CA MET A 306 -4.20 10.33 6.74
C MET A 306 -5.04 11.32 7.53
N ALA A 307 -6.34 11.08 7.57
CA ALA A 307 -7.29 11.90 8.30
C ALA A 307 -8.28 11.00 9.05
N ARG A 308 -9.06 11.60 9.95
CA ARG A 308 -10.23 10.93 10.55
C ARG A 308 -11.46 11.71 10.18
N TYR A 309 -12.54 11.01 9.84
CA TYR A 309 -13.83 11.67 9.69
C TYR A 309 -14.73 11.28 10.86
N ARG A 310 -15.65 12.17 11.23
CA ARG A 310 -16.72 11.90 12.19
C ARG A 310 -18.02 12.53 11.70
N LEU A 311 -19.09 11.76 11.76
CA LEU A 311 -20.44 12.23 11.53
C LEU A 311 -21.01 12.73 12.86
N LYS A 312 -21.13 14.06 12.99
CA LYS A 312 -21.76 14.72 14.12
C LYS A 312 -23.25 14.87 13.83
N LEU A 313 -24.09 14.24 14.64
CA LEU A 313 -25.55 14.33 14.54
C LEU A 313 -26.08 15.10 15.74
N VAL A 314 -26.89 16.12 15.48
CA VAL A 314 -27.55 16.95 16.49
C VAL A 314 -29.03 16.98 16.14
N ASP A 315 -29.89 16.59 17.08
CA ASP A 315 -31.33 16.66 16.84
C ASP A 315 -31.85 18.11 16.84
N ASP A 316 -33.08 18.31 16.41
CA ASP A 316 -33.74 19.63 16.37
C ASP A 316 -33.90 20.29 17.76
N GLN A 317 -33.67 19.54 18.85
CA GLN A 317 -33.65 20.05 20.22
C GLN A 317 -32.23 20.43 20.69
N GLY A 318 -31.18 20.09 19.94
CA GLY A 318 -29.78 20.40 20.26
C GLY A 318 -29.02 19.26 20.95
N ILE A 319 -29.56 18.03 20.97
CA ILE A 319 -28.89 16.87 21.56
C ILE A 319 -27.97 16.18 20.54
N GLU A 320 -26.70 16.01 20.91
CA GLU A 320 -25.70 15.30 20.11
C GLU A 320 -25.86 13.77 20.18
N ASN A 321 -25.41 13.04 19.15
CA ASN A 321 -25.30 11.58 19.19
C ASN A 321 -24.29 11.11 20.25
N ALA A 322 -24.65 10.07 21.00
CA ALA A 322 -23.80 9.52 22.06
C ALA A 322 -22.61 8.71 21.52
N LYS A 323 -22.83 7.96 20.43
CA LYS A 323 -21.79 7.12 19.82
C LYS A 323 -21.05 7.89 18.74
N ASN A 324 -19.72 7.90 18.80
CA ASN A 324 -18.89 8.40 17.71
C ASN A 324 -19.11 7.54 16.45
N ILE A 325 -19.53 8.19 15.36
CA ILE A 325 -19.72 7.57 14.05
C ILE A 325 -18.61 8.12 13.15
N GLY A 326 -17.70 7.26 12.70
CA GLY A 326 -16.57 7.68 11.87
C GLY A 326 -15.37 6.77 12.05
N ASP A 327 -14.41 6.90 11.14
CA ASP A 327 -13.21 6.05 11.11
C ASP A 327 -12.04 6.77 10.43
N LEU A 328 -10.95 6.04 10.22
CA LEU A 328 -9.78 6.44 9.47
C LEU A 328 -10.12 6.65 8.00
N MET A 329 -9.54 7.70 7.44
CA MET A 329 -9.51 8.01 6.04
C MET A 329 -8.04 8.00 5.57
N GLN A 330 -7.70 7.03 4.73
CA GLN A 330 -6.39 6.89 4.12
C GLN A 330 -6.50 7.28 2.64
N VAL A 331 -5.91 8.41 2.28
CA VAL A 331 -5.94 8.90 0.91
C VAL A 331 -4.57 8.66 0.26
N LYS A 332 -4.56 7.82 -0.78
CA LYS A 332 -3.36 7.47 -1.52
C LYS A 332 -3.07 8.49 -2.62
N GLU A 333 -1.79 8.68 -2.89
CA GLU A 333 -1.34 9.40 -4.08
C GLU A 333 -1.56 8.55 -5.32
N ASP A 334 -1.95 9.22 -6.40
CA ASP A 334 -1.95 8.61 -7.73
C ASP A 334 -0.51 8.60 -8.23
N THR A 335 0.16 7.46 -8.05
CA THR A 335 1.57 7.31 -8.43
C THR A 335 1.68 6.88 -9.87
N ALA A 336 2.63 7.48 -10.61
CA ALA A 336 2.88 7.08 -11.99
C ALA A 336 3.21 5.57 -12.12
N PRO A 337 2.85 4.94 -13.25
CA PRO A 337 3.10 3.52 -13.47
C PRO A 337 4.58 3.16 -13.37
N THR A 338 4.87 1.98 -12.83
CA THR A 338 6.23 1.45 -12.73
C THR A 338 6.55 0.58 -13.94
N VAL A 339 7.71 0.81 -14.57
CA VAL A 339 8.20 -0.02 -15.68
C VAL A 339 9.40 -0.85 -15.23
N ARG A 340 9.35 -2.15 -15.49
CA ARG A 340 10.42 -3.12 -15.27
C ARG A 340 10.79 -3.78 -16.59
N ILE A 341 12.09 -3.87 -16.84
CA ILE A 341 12.63 -4.56 -18.02
C ILE A 341 13.06 -5.94 -17.55
N LEU A 342 12.27 -6.95 -17.92
CA LEU A 342 12.51 -8.34 -17.54
C LEU A 342 13.62 -8.95 -18.38
N PHE A 343 13.68 -8.58 -19.66
CA PHE A 343 14.70 -9.04 -20.60
C PHE A 343 14.99 -7.98 -21.66
N SER A 344 16.26 -7.78 -21.95
CA SER A 344 16.71 -6.96 -23.08
C SER A 344 17.96 -7.54 -23.72
N GLY A 345 18.04 -8.89 -23.79
CA GLY A 345 19.20 -9.63 -24.30
C GLY A 345 20.09 -10.32 -23.26
N ASP A 346 19.54 -10.69 -22.10
CA ASP A 346 20.18 -11.26 -20.90
C ASP A 346 21.40 -10.51 -20.29
N PRO A 347 21.18 -9.70 -19.25
CA PRO A 347 22.23 -9.06 -18.45
C PRO A 347 22.76 -10.01 -17.36
N LEU A 348 23.36 -11.15 -17.71
CA LEU A 348 23.97 -12.04 -16.71
C LEU A 348 25.31 -11.53 -16.16
N VAL A 349 25.79 -10.37 -16.62
CA VAL A 349 26.87 -9.64 -15.97
C VAL A 349 26.51 -8.17 -15.94
N SER A 350 26.06 -7.71 -14.76
CA SER A 350 26.33 -6.37 -14.21
C SER A 350 27.11 -5.46 -15.17
N ASN A 351 26.44 -4.43 -15.70
CA ASN A 351 27.04 -3.31 -16.42
C ASN A 351 27.76 -3.61 -17.76
N GLN A 352 27.51 -4.74 -18.42
CA GLN A 352 28.10 -4.99 -19.74
C GLN A 352 27.19 -4.51 -20.87
N LEU A 353 27.66 -3.45 -21.54
CA LEU A 353 27.13 -2.89 -22.78
C LEU A 353 26.82 -4.01 -23.78
N VAL A 354 25.57 -4.10 -24.23
CA VAL A 354 25.18 -5.04 -25.30
C VAL A 354 25.72 -4.48 -26.62
N TYR A 355 26.59 -5.25 -27.28
CA TYR A 355 27.17 -4.87 -28.57
C TYR A 355 26.15 -5.11 -29.67
N ILE A 356 25.73 -4.01 -30.31
CA ILE A 356 24.73 -4.03 -31.36
C ILE A 356 25.25 -3.43 -32.66
N THR A 357 24.68 -3.83 -33.78
CA THR A 357 24.89 -3.27 -35.11
C THR A 357 23.66 -2.47 -35.49
N LYS A 358 23.77 -1.62 -36.52
CA LYS A 358 22.63 -0.87 -37.04
C LYS A 358 21.44 -1.78 -37.42
N ASP A 359 21.70 -3.00 -37.88
CA ASP A 359 20.66 -3.93 -38.34
C ASP A 359 20.16 -4.90 -37.25
N ALA A 360 20.53 -4.66 -35.98
CA ALA A 360 20.18 -5.54 -34.89
C ALA A 360 18.67 -5.56 -34.59
N GLU A 361 18.17 -6.74 -34.21
CA GLU A 361 16.82 -6.99 -33.75
C GLU A 361 16.86 -7.63 -32.35
N LEU A 362 16.31 -6.94 -31.36
CA LEU A 362 16.37 -7.34 -29.95
C LEU A 362 14.95 -7.45 -29.36
N PRO A 363 14.57 -8.58 -28.74
CA PRO A 363 13.34 -8.66 -27.97
C PRO A 363 13.53 -7.93 -26.62
N LEU A 364 12.62 -7.01 -26.33
CA LEU A 364 12.45 -6.36 -25.05
C LEU A 364 11.26 -6.99 -24.35
N GLU A 365 11.48 -7.64 -23.22
CA GLU A 365 10.40 -8.10 -22.33
C GLU A 365 10.22 -7.09 -21.22
N ILE A 366 8.99 -6.63 -21.07
CA ILE A 366 8.64 -5.53 -20.17
C ILE A 366 7.45 -5.94 -19.30
N GLU A 367 7.48 -5.48 -18.06
CA GLU A 367 6.38 -5.55 -17.11
C GLU A 367 6.10 -4.12 -16.66
N MET A 368 4.86 -3.69 -16.85
CA MET A 368 4.39 -2.38 -16.44
C MET A 368 3.28 -2.59 -15.42
N VAL A 369 3.35 -1.89 -14.28
CA VAL A 369 2.40 -2.05 -13.18
C VAL A 369 1.88 -0.70 -12.74
N ASP A 370 0.55 -0.60 -12.60
CA ASP A 370 -0.14 0.57 -12.08
C ASP A 370 -1.36 0.17 -11.24
N ASP A 371 -1.65 0.94 -10.19
CA ASP A 371 -2.77 0.66 -9.28
C ASP A 371 -4.14 0.93 -9.93
N TYR A 372 -4.21 1.87 -10.88
CA TYR A 372 -5.47 2.33 -11.48
C TYR A 372 -5.56 2.12 -12.99
N GLY A 373 -4.49 1.62 -13.59
CA GLY A 373 -4.44 1.17 -14.97
C GLY A 373 -3.52 2.02 -15.83
N ILE A 374 -2.75 1.32 -16.66
CA ILE A 374 -1.85 1.93 -17.62
C ILE A 374 -2.69 2.40 -18.81
N GLY A 375 -2.52 3.65 -19.21
CA GLY A 375 -3.20 4.24 -20.36
C GLY A 375 -2.36 4.19 -21.64
N SER A 376 -1.03 4.34 -21.53
CA SER A 376 -0.12 4.20 -22.67
C SER A 376 1.31 3.91 -22.23
N ALA A 377 2.16 3.54 -23.19
CA ALA A 377 3.59 3.43 -22.96
C ALA A 377 4.37 3.91 -24.19
N LYS A 378 5.44 4.69 -23.97
CA LYS A 378 6.31 5.22 -25.02
C LYS A 378 7.75 4.76 -24.78
N LEU A 379 8.48 4.49 -25.86
CA LEU A 379 9.91 4.22 -25.85
C LEU A 379 10.63 5.46 -26.35
N PHE A 380 11.57 5.95 -25.56
CA PHE A 380 12.39 7.10 -25.89
C PHE A 380 13.83 6.67 -26.08
N TRP A 381 14.51 7.30 -27.03
CA TRP A 381 15.90 6.99 -27.35
C TRP A 381 16.70 8.24 -27.73
N ARG A 382 18.02 8.17 -27.55
CA ARG A 382 18.97 9.17 -28.03
C ARG A 382 20.34 8.57 -28.24
N PHE A 383 21.21 9.28 -28.94
CA PHE A 383 22.64 9.04 -28.75
C PHE A 383 23.10 9.70 -27.43
N GLN A 384 23.99 9.05 -26.69
CA GLN A 384 24.50 9.54 -25.40
C GLN A 384 25.11 10.97 -25.48
N VAL A 385 25.57 11.38 -26.65
CA VAL A 385 26.11 12.73 -26.92
C VAL A 385 25.03 13.80 -27.10
N GLU A 386 23.77 13.39 -27.24
CA GLU A 386 22.62 14.26 -27.44
C GLU A 386 21.96 14.62 -26.11
N THR A 387 21.39 15.82 -26.05
CA THR A 387 20.68 16.28 -24.85
C THR A 387 19.22 15.83 -24.83
N GLU A 388 18.60 15.70 -26.00
CA GLU A 388 17.17 15.46 -26.16
C GLU A 388 16.88 14.02 -26.56
N TYR A 389 15.78 13.48 -26.03
CA TYR A 389 15.27 12.16 -26.40
C TYR A 389 14.24 12.26 -27.51
N ARG A 390 14.20 11.22 -28.34
CA ARG A 390 13.29 11.05 -29.47
C ARG A 390 12.35 9.89 -29.18
N GLU A 391 11.10 9.99 -29.59
CA GLU A 391 10.14 8.90 -29.44
C GLU A 391 10.33 7.84 -30.55
N TYR A 392 10.24 6.56 -30.19
CA TYR A 392 10.12 5.45 -31.13
C TYR A 392 8.67 5.03 -31.29
N ALA A 393 7.97 5.68 -32.23
CA ALA A 393 6.54 5.52 -32.47
C ALA A 393 6.04 4.05 -32.61
N PRO A 394 6.77 3.11 -33.25
CA PRO A 394 6.32 1.72 -33.37
C PRO A 394 6.10 1.02 -32.02
N PHE A 395 6.77 1.47 -30.95
CA PHE A 395 6.54 0.96 -29.60
C PHE A 395 5.18 1.43 -29.05
N ALA A 396 4.88 2.73 -29.19
CA ALA A 396 3.63 3.31 -28.70
C ALA A 396 2.40 2.68 -29.39
N GLU A 397 2.49 2.34 -30.68
CA GLU A 397 1.42 1.68 -31.42
C GLU A 397 1.02 0.32 -30.83
N GLN A 398 1.97 -0.46 -30.26
CA GLN A 398 1.67 -1.74 -29.64
C GLN A 398 0.76 -1.60 -28.40
N PHE A 399 0.89 -0.48 -27.69
CA PHE A 399 0.20 -0.22 -26.41
C PHE A 399 -0.96 0.77 -26.55
N LYS A 400 -1.32 1.18 -27.78
CA LYS A 400 -2.38 2.17 -28.04
C LYS A 400 -3.76 1.77 -27.49
N ASN A 401 -4.05 0.47 -27.40
CA ASN A 401 -5.35 0.01 -26.93
C ASN A 401 -5.57 0.21 -25.42
N LEU A 402 -4.49 0.40 -24.65
CA LEU A 402 -4.55 0.58 -23.20
C LEU A 402 -5.35 1.81 -22.78
N GLU A 403 -5.42 2.84 -23.64
CA GLU A 403 -6.26 4.02 -23.39
C GLU A 403 -7.75 3.66 -23.33
N THR A 404 -8.19 2.70 -24.16
CA THR A 404 -9.59 2.26 -24.23
C THR A 404 -9.90 1.08 -23.31
N LYS A 405 -8.87 0.34 -22.92
CA LYS A 405 -8.94 -0.86 -22.07
C LYS A 405 -7.71 -0.88 -21.16
N PRO A 406 -7.73 -0.05 -20.10
CA PRO A 406 -6.60 0.03 -19.18
C PRO A 406 -6.41 -1.29 -18.45
N GLU A 407 -5.15 -1.65 -18.24
CA GLU A 407 -4.75 -2.86 -17.51
C GLU A 407 -3.79 -2.45 -16.37
N GLN A 408 -3.94 -3.08 -15.21
CA GLN A 408 -3.12 -2.81 -14.02
C GLN A 408 -1.74 -3.50 -14.08
N ASP A 409 -1.63 -4.63 -14.79
CA ASP A 409 -0.39 -5.37 -15.01
C ASP A 409 -0.28 -5.73 -16.49
N VAL A 410 0.61 -5.05 -17.20
CA VAL A 410 0.86 -5.27 -18.63
C VAL A 410 2.21 -5.94 -18.81
N LYS A 411 2.18 -7.17 -19.32
CA LYS A 411 3.37 -7.94 -19.71
C LYS A 411 3.41 -8.08 -21.20
N GLY A 412 4.53 -7.67 -21.79
CA GLY A 412 4.67 -7.64 -23.24
C GLY A 412 6.09 -7.94 -23.70
N THR A 413 6.18 -8.48 -24.90
CA THR A 413 7.43 -8.55 -25.64
C THR A 413 7.33 -7.60 -26.83
N PHE A 414 8.32 -6.72 -26.97
CA PHE A 414 8.46 -5.84 -28.12
C PHE A 414 9.76 -6.14 -28.87
N LYS A 415 9.69 -6.22 -30.19
CA LYS A 415 10.87 -6.46 -31.02
C LYS A 415 11.49 -5.13 -31.44
N LEU A 416 12.51 -4.68 -30.72
CA LEU A 416 13.26 -3.47 -31.04
C LEU A 416 14.15 -3.71 -32.26
N MET A 417 13.93 -2.93 -33.32
CA MET A 417 14.71 -2.99 -34.56
C MET A 417 15.58 -1.74 -34.66
N PHE A 418 16.90 -1.87 -34.48
CA PHE A 418 17.82 -0.74 -34.50
C PHE A 418 17.88 -0.05 -35.87
N ALA A 419 17.60 -0.78 -36.96
CA ALA A 419 17.55 -0.21 -38.29
C ALA A 419 16.43 0.81 -38.43
N ASN A 420 15.27 0.53 -37.81
CA ASN A 420 14.12 1.43 -37.79
C ASN A 420 14.28 2.51 -36.73
N LEU A 421 14.90 2.18 -35.59
CA LEU A 421 15.16 3.13 -34.50
C LEU A 421 16.08 4.26 -34.99
N ILE A 422 17.21 3.91 -35.61
CA ILE A 422 18.21 4.86 -36.09
C ILE A 422 17.80 5.44 -37.46
N GLY A 423 17.19 4.63 -38.33
CA GLY A 423 16.78 5.07 -39.66
C GLY A 423 17.93 5.70 -40.47
N ASP A 424 17.69 6.89 -41.01
CA ASP A 424 18.65 7.69 -41.78
C ASP A 424 19.45 8.69 -40.92
N GLU A 425 19.31 8.62 -39.59
CA GLU A 425 19.99 9.54 -38.68
C GLU A 425 21.51 9.43 -38.78
N ARG A 426 22.18 10.57 -38.67
CA ARG A 426 23.64 10.63 -38.71
C ARG A 426 24.20 10.09 -37.40
N ILE A 427 24.79 8.89 -37.47
CA ILE A 427 25.52 8.31 -36.35
C ILE A 427 26.65 9.26 -35.95
N PRO A 428 26.75 9.67 -34.67
CA PRO A 428 27.78 10.57 -34.21
C PRO A 428 29.19 10.07 -34.54
N THR A 429 30.03 10.96 -35.06
CA THR A 429 31.44 10.65 -35.32
C THR A 429 32.22 10.61 -34.01
N GLY A 430 32.62 9.42 -33.59
CA GLY A 430 33.39 9.14 -32.38
C GLY A 430 33.80 7.67 -32.37
N SER A 431 34.67 7.26 -31.45
CA SER A 431 35.21 5.89 -31.45
C SER A 431 34.14 4.82 -31.17
N ARG A 432 33.02 5.16 -30.51
CA ARG A 432 31.89 4.26 -30.17
C ARG A 432 30.60 5.07 -29.94
N PRO A 433 29.66 5.10 -30.89
CA PRO A 433 28.35 5.72 -30.66
C PRO A 433 27.53 4.84 -29.72
N THR A 434 27.01 5.45 -28.65
CA THR A 434 26.20 4.76 -27.64
C THR A 434 24.76 5.25 -27.72
N ILE A 435 23.81 4.33 -27.77
CA ILE A 435 22.37 4.59 -27.71
C ILE A 435 21.91 4.41 -26.27
N GLU A 436 21.18 5.41 -25.75
CA GLU A 436 20.44 5.32 -24.51
C GLU A 436 18.95 5.21 -24.82
N LEU A 437 18.28 4.28 -24.15
CA LEU A 437 16.86 3.97 -24.29
C LEU A 437 16.21 3.99 -22.91
N TYR A 438 15.01 4.52 -22.81
CA TYR A 438 14.15 4.29 -21.64
C TYR A 438 12.70 4.15 -22.06
N ILE A 439 11.95 3.41 -21.27
CA ILE A 439 10.51 3.22 -21.47
C ILE A 439 9.79 4.00 -20.37
N GLN A 440 8.77 4.74 -20.75
CA GLN A 440 7.88 5.41 -19.83
C GLN A 440 6.46 4.91 -20.06
N ALA A 441 5.82 4.46 -18.99
CA ALA A 441 4.39 4.18 -18.97
C ALA A 441 3.66 5.37 -18.37
N PHE A 442 2.45 5.62 -18.87
CA PHE A 442 1.61 6.74 -18.48
C PHE A 442 0.29 6.21 -17.97
N ASP A 443 -0.14 6.71 -16.82
CA ASP A 443 -1.50 6.49 -16.31
C ASP A 443 -2.53 7.25 -17.17
N LEU A 444 -3.81 7.02 -16.90
CA LEU A 444 -4.91 7.65 -17.63
C LEU A 444 -5.03 9.18 -17.38
N ASN A 445 -4.46 9.70 -16.29
CA ASN A 445 -4.41 11.13 -16.02
C ASN A 445 -3.44 11.82 -16.98
N GLN A 446 -2.26 11.22 -17.14
CA GLN A 446 -1.14 11.77 -17.90
C GLN A 446 -1.36 11.68 -19.41
N VAL A 447 -2.05 10.64 -19.90
CA VAL A 447 -2.36 10.47 -21.33
C VAL A 447 -3.12 11.67 -21.90
N LYS A 448 -3.97 12.34 -21.11
CA LYS A 448 -4.80 13.45 -21.58
C LYS A 448 -4.12 14.83 -21.51
N VAL A 449 -3.01 14.96 -20.78
CA VAL A 449 -2.52 16.29 -20.35
C VAL A 449 -1.56 16.94 -21.35
N ASN A 450 -0.87 16.20 -22.24
CA ASN A 450 -0.21 16.74 -23.44
C ASN A 450 0.52 15.64 -24.23
N ASP A 451 0.09 15.34 -25.45
CA ASP A 451 0.88 14.50 -26.37
C ASP A 451 2.15 15.21 -26.88
N ASP A 452 2.19 16.55 -26.83
CA ASP A 452 3.28 17.39 -27.34
C ASP A 452 4.23 17.92 -26.26
N ALA A 453 3.99 17.63 -24.97
CA ALA A 453 4.91 18.07 -23.92
C ALA A 453 6.23 17.30 -24.05
N PRO A 454 7.39 17.98 -23.92
CA PRO A 454 8.67 17.27 -23.88
C PRO A 454 8.60 16.25 -22.74
N PRO A 455 9.19 15.05 -22.91
CA PRO A 455 9.12 14.02 -21.90
C PRO A 455 9.74 14.56 -20.60
N GLU A 456 8.89 14.90 -19.63
CA GLU A 456 9.36 15.16 -18.29
C GLU A 456 9.85 13.82 -17.77
N PHE A 457 11.16 13.75 -17.49
CA PHE A 457 11.75 12.69 -16.68
C PHE A 457 11.05 12.72 -15.33
N GLN A 458 9.90 12.06 -15.22
CA GLN A 458 9.17 11.95 -13.96
C GLN A 458 10.13 11.31 -12.98
N GLY A 459 10.45 11.99 -11.88
CA GLY A 459 11.56 11.65 -10.98
C GLY A 459 11.43 10.33 -10.21
N SER A 460 10.80 9.30 -10.78
CA SER A 460 10.89 7.94 -10.30
C SER A 460 12.37 7.58 -10.20
N LYS A 461 12.81 7.25 -9.00
CA LYS A 461 14.19 6.84 -8.68
C LYS A 461 14.59 5.52 -9.37
N HIS A 462 13.78 5.01 -10.30
CA HIS A 462 13.82 3.64 -10.83
C HIS A 462 13.71 3.56 -12.35
N HIS A 463 14.03 4.62 -13.10
CA HIS A 463 14.17 4.50 -14.55
C HIS A 463 15.27 3.52 -14.91
N THR A 464 14.90 2.40 -15.54
CA THR A 464 15.86 1.47 -16.11
C THR A 464 16.28 2.01 -17.47
N VAL A 465 17.35 2.80 -17.50
CA VAL A 465 17.98 3.24 -18.75
C VAL A 465 18.75 2.06 -19.32
N LEU A 466 18.40 1.66 -20.54
CA LEU A 466 19.14 0.67 -21.30
C LEU A 466 20.21 1.38 -22.14
N THR A 467 21.43 0.84 -22.14
CA THR A 467 22.55 1.41 -22.87
C THR A 467 23.15 0.40 -23.83
N TYR A 468 23.26 0.77 -25.10
CA TYR A 468 23.76 -0.08 -26.17
C TYR A 468 24.89 0.62 -26.94
N GLU A 469 26.00 -0.09 -27.16
CA GLU A 469 27.08 0.42 -28.01
C GLU A 469 26.89 -0.09 -29.44
N LEU A 470 26.91 0.84 -30.39
CA LEU A 470 26.90 0.51 -31.82
C LEU A 470 28.30 0.14 -32.30
N TYR A 471 28.37 -0.98 -33.01
CA TYR A 471 29.56 -1.49 -33.69
C TYR A 471 29.26 -1.66 -35.17
N ASP A 472 30.27 -1.40 -35.98
CA ASP A 472 30.28 -1.91 -37.35
C ASP A 472 30.42 -3.43 -37.33
N ILE A 473 29.87 -4.09 -38.36
CA ILE A 473 29.90 -5.55 -38.48
C ILE A 473 31.33 -6.09 -38.34
N ASP A 474 32.31 -5.44 -38.96
CA ASP A 474 33.71 -5.90 -38.94
C ASP A 474 34.36 -5.71 -37.56
N GLU A 475 34.02 -4.65 -36.84
CA GLU A 475 34.49 -4.44 -35.46
C GLU A 475 33.88 -5.46 -34.51
N LEU A 476 32.58 -5.75 -34.66
CA LEU A 476 31.89 -6.76 -33.89
C LEU A 476 32.48 -8.15 -34.16
N ARG A 477 32.77 -8.48 -35.43
CA ARG A 477 33.47 -9.71 -35.83
C ARG A 477 34.86 -9.82 -35.20
N ALA A 478 35.63 -8.73 -35.18
CA ALA A 478 36.95 -8.70 -34.56
C ALA A 478 36.87 -8.93 -33.04
N LYS A 479 35.88 -8.31 -32.39
CA LYS A 479 35.64 -8.46 -30.94
C LYS A 479 35.20 -9.86 -30.56
N VAL A 480 34.26 -10.42 -31.32
CA VAL A 480 33.83 -11.82 -31.20
C VAL A 480 35.03 -12.76 -31.39
N SER A 481 35.85 -12.53 -32.43
CA SER A 481 37.06 -13.32 -32.68
C SER A 481 38.07 -13.23 -31.52
N SER A 482 38.22 -12.06 -30.90
CA SER A 482 39.05 -11.90 -29.70
C SER A 482 38.51 -12.71 -28.52
N GLN A 483 37.19 -12.69 -28.29
CA GLN A 483 36.55 -13.48 -27.23
C GLN A 483 36.71 -14.99 -27.47
N ILE A 484 36.57 -15.46 -28.72
CA ILE A 484 36.80 -16.87 -29.10
C ILE A 484 38.25 -17.28 -28.82
N ARG A 485 39.24 -16.42 -29.13
CA ARG A 485 40.64 -16.69 -28.78
C ARG A 485 40.84 -16.80 -27.27
N GLN A 486 40.18 -15.95 -26.47
CA GLN A 486 40.24 -16.04 -25.01
C GLN A 486 39.63 -17.36 -24.51
N ILE A 487 38.47 -17.76 -25.04
CA ILE A 487 37.83 -19.05 -24.73
C ILE A 487 38.75 -20.22 -25.10
N LYS A 488 39.38 -20.19 -26.28
CA LYS A 488 40.37 -21.19 -26.74
C LYS A 488 41.53 -21.31 -25.75
N THR A 489 42.05 -20.19 -25.26
CA THR A 489 43.12 -20.16 -24.25
C THR A 489 42.64 -20.76 -22.93
N THR A 490 41.46 -20.38 -22.44
CA THR A 490 40.91 -20.92 -21.18
C THR A 490 40.67 -22.42 -21.27
N ILE A 491 40.03 -22.91 -22.33
CA ILE A 491 39.79 -24.36 -22.53
C ILE A 491 41.11 -25.12 -22.65
N SER A 492 42.12 -24.55 -23.32
CA SER A 492 43.44 -25.17 -23.41
C SER A 492 44.12 -25.27 -22.05
N SER A 493 44.03 -24.22 -21.22
CA SER A 493 44.51 -24.24 -19.83
C SER A 493 43.79 -25.30 -18.99
N MET A 494 42.46 -25.41 -19.14
CA MET A 494 41.66 -26.43 -18.46
C MET A 494 42.07 -27.84 -18.88
N ALA A 495 42.33 -28.07 -20.18
CA ALA A 495 42.78 -29.37 -20.69
C ALA A 495 44.11 -29.79 -20.07
N THR A 496 45.07 -28.85 -20.00
CA THR A 496 46.37 -29.08 -19.36
C THR A 496 46.21 -29.37 -17.87
N LEU A 497 45.43 -28.56 -17.14
CA LEU A 497 45.21 -28.76 -15.71
C LEU A 497 44.55 -30.11 -15.42
N GLN A 498 43.59 -30.54 -16.23
CA GLN A 498 42.93 -31.84 -16.08
C GLN A 498 43.91 -33.01 -16.28
N ASP A 499 44.84 -32.90 -17.23
CA ASP A 499 45.87 -33.91 -17.49
C ASP A 499 46.88 -34.00 -16.34
N GLU A 500 47.22 -32.86 -15.74
CA GLU A 500 48.04 -32.80 -14.52
C GLU A 500 47.34 -33.49 -13.33
N LEU A 501 46.07 -33.15 -13.10
CA LEU A 501 45.27 -33.74 -12.02
C LEU A 501 45.11 -35.25 -12.18
N ARG A 502 44.86 -35.71 -13.40
CA ARG A 502 44.80 -37.13 -13.77
C ARG A 502 46.14 -37.84 -13.50
N THR A 503 47.25 -37.23 -13.92
CA THR A 503 48.60 -37.79 -13.70
C THR A 503 48.91 -37.90 -12.21
N MET A 504 48.57 -36.88 -11.42
CA MET A 504 48.72 -36.88 -9.97
C MET A 504 47.89 -37.99 -9.29
N THR A 505 46.64 -38.20 -9.72
CA THR A 505 45.80 -39.31 -9.24
C THR A 505 46.42 -40.67 -9.55
N ARG A 506 46.92 -40.87 -10.77
CA ARG A 506 47.59 -42.11 -11.19
C ARG A 506 48.85 -42.40 -10.39
N GLU A 507 49.71 -41.40 -10.21
CA GLU A 507 50.90 -41.53 -9.39
C GLU A 507 50.56 -41.91 -7.95
N THR A 508 49.51 -41.30 -7.39
CA THR A 508 48.98 -41.63 -6.06
C THR A 508 48.49 -43.08 -5.98
N LEU A 509 47.74 -43.55 -6.97
CA LEU A 509 47.23 -44.93 -7.04
C LEU A 509 48.35 -45.98 -7.07
N THR A 510 49.50 -45.65 -7.67
CA THR A 510 50.67 -46.56 -7.70
C THR A 510 51.39 -46.69 -6.35
N LYS A 511 51.21 -45.74 -5.43
CA LYS A 511 51.89 -45.70 -4.13
C LYS A 511 51.00 -46.27 -3.02
N THR A 512 50.84 -47.60 -3.00
CA THR A 512 49.90 -48.32 -2.09
C THR A 512 50.12 -48.08 -0.59
N ASN A 513 51.35 -47.76 -0.16
CA ASN A 513 51.67 -47.56 1.26
C ASN A 513 51.32 -46.16 1.78
N LEU A 514 51.00 -45.20 0.90
CA LEU A 514 50.80 -43.79 1.26
C LEU A 514 49.34 -43.42 1.54
N LEU A 515 48.42 -44.38 1.42
CA LEU A 515 46.97 -44.14 1.55
C LEU A 515 46.50 -44.06 3.01
N ASP A 516 47.39 -44.13 4.00
CA ASP A 516 47.10 -43.78 5.39
C ASP A 516 47.61 -42.36 5.71
N PHE A 517 46.69 -41.40 5.88
CA PHE A 517 47.02 -40.00 6.14
C PHE A 517 47.62 -39.71 7.53
N ARG A 518 47.79 -40.72 8.38
CA ARG A 518 48.31 -40.55 9.74
C ARG A 518 49.83 -40.44 9.80
N GLU A 519 50.53 -40.96 8.79
CA GLU A 519 51.99 -40.93 8.70
C GLU A 519 52.48 -39.67 7.98
N GLU A 520 53.76 -39.29 8.15
CA GLU A 520 54.33 -38.06 7.57
C GLU A 520 54.16 -38.00 6.04
N GLU A 521 54.34 -39.14 5.36
CA GLU A 521 54.15 -39.23 3.92
C GLU A 521 52.67 -39.16 3.52
N GLY A 522 51.76 -39.66 4.38
CA GLY A 522 50.32 -39.52 4.20
C GLY A 522 49.80 -38.10 4.40
N GLN A 523 50.42 -37.31 5.27
CA GLN A 523 50.13 -35.87 5.41
C GLN A 523 50.54 -35.07 4.17
N ARG A 524 51.69 -35.42 3.56
CA ARG A 524 52.11 -34.82 2.28
C ARG A 524 51.11 -35.14 1.17
N LEU A 525 50.68 -36.39 1.06
CA LEU A 525 49.66 -36.78 0.09
C LEU A 525 48.32 -36.05 0.30
N ARG A 526 47.93 -35.83 1.57
CA ARG A 526 46.73 -35.04 1.88
C ARG A 526 46.84 -33.59 1.39
N ASN A 527 48.01 -32.97 1.53
CA ASN A 527 48.25 -31.61 1.01
C ASN A 527 48.20 -31.58 -0.52
N ASP A 528 48.79 -32.59 -1.19
CA ASP A 528 48.76 -32.72 -2.65
C ASP A 528 47.31 -32.88 -3.15
N LEU A 529 46.49 -33.69 -2.46
CA LEU A 529 45.07 -33.87 -2.78
C LEU A 529 44.23 -32.61 -2.48
N ASP A 530 44.55 -31.83 -1.45
CA ASP A 530 43.89 -30.54 -1.16
C ASP A 530 44.24 -29.49 -2.23
N GLU A 531 45.48 -29.46 -2.70
CA GLU A 531 45.88 -28.62 -3.83
C GLU A 531 45.15 -29.04 -5.12
N ALA A 532 45.07 -30.35 -5.37
CA ALA A 532 44.32 -30.91 -6.49
C ALA A 532 42.83 -30.54 -6.42
N TYR A 533 42.22 -30.60 -5.24
CA TYR A 533 40.85 -30.14 -4.99
C TYR A 533 40.65 -28.65 -5.32
N LYS A 534 41.57 -27.78 -4.90
CA LYS A 534 41.53 -26.34 -5.21
C LYS A 534 41.66 -26.08 -6.71
N ARG A 535 42.53 -26.82 -7.40
CA ARG A 535 42.70 -26.76 -8.86
C ARG A 535 41.44 -27.24 -9.59
N GLN A 536 40.80 -28.32 -9.13
CA GLN A 536 39.52 -28.80 -9.66
C GLN A 536 38.40 -27.75 -9.49
N ASN A 537 38.38 -27.03 -8.36
CA ASN A 537 37.44 -25.93 -8.14
C ASN A 537 37.69 -24.73 -9.05
N GLN A 538 38.96 -24.40 -9.34
CA GLN A 538 39.29 -23.36 -10.30
C GLN A 538 38.78 -23.73 -11.70
N MET A 539 38.90 -25.00 -12.11
CA MET A 539 38.36 -25.45 -13.39
C MET A 539 36.84 -25.29 -13.51
N LEU A 540 36.09 -25.54 -12.43
CA LEU A 540 34.64 -25.32 -12.42
C LEU A 540 34.30 -23.85 -12.67
N ARG A 541 35.02 -22.92 -12.02
CA ARG A 541 34.85 -21.47 -12.27
C ARG A 541 35.24 -21.08 -13.69
N ASP A 542 36.33 -21.63 -14.21
CA ASP A 542 36.77 -21.38 -15.58
C ASP A 542 35.74 -21.91 -16.59
N ALA A 543 35.12 -23.05 -16.31
CA ALA A 543 34.02 -23.60 -17.12
C ALA A 543 32.79 -22.68 -17.14
N GLU A 544 32.39 -22.15 -15.98
CA GLU A 544 31.31 -21.16 -15.87
C GLU A 544 31.63 -19.89 -16.68
N VAL A 545 32.86 -19.39 -16.59
CA VAL A 545 33.31 -18.22 -17.37
C VAL A 545 33.24 -18.49 -18.87
N VAL A 546 33.65 -19.69 -19.32
CA VAL A 546 33.56 -20.11 -20.72
C VAL A 546 32.10 -20.19 -21.17
N LEU A 547 31.22 -20.79 -20.36
CA LEU A 547 29.80 -20.92 -20.64
C LEU A 547 29.11 -19.56 -20.78
N ASN A 548 29.35 -18.65 -19.84
CA ASN A 548 28.81 -17.29 -19.87
C ASN A 548 29.25 -16.54 -21.14
N ARG A 549 30.52 -16.67 -21.53
CA ARG A 549 31.05 -16.05 -22.76
C ARG A 549 30.42 -16.64 -24.04
N PHE A 550 30.15 -17.95 -24.06
CA PHE A 550 29.41 -18.57 -25.16
C PHE A 550 27.96 -18.10 -25.25
N GLY A 551 27.29 -17.91 -24.11
CA GLY A 551 25.95 -17.33 -24.05
C GLY A 551 25.90 -15.94 -24.69
N VAL A 552 26.83 -15.06 -24.30
CA VAL A 552 26.97 -13.72 -24.90
C VAL A 552 27.24 -13.78 -26.40
N PHE A 553 28.12 -14.68 -26.85
CA PHE A 553 28.39 -14.86 -28.28
C PHE A 553 27.13 -15.27 -29.07
N ALA A 554 26.36 -16.23 -28.56
CA ALA A 554 25.16 -16.72 -29.22
C ALA A 554 24.09 -15.60 -29.35
N GLN A 555 23.98 -14.75 -28.32
CA GLN A 555 23.09 -13.58 -28.33
C GLN A 555 23.56 -12.52 -29.33
N VAL A 556 24.85 -12.18 -29.32
CA VAL A 556 25.44 -11.25 -30.30
C VAL A 556 25.14 -11.75 -31.72
N TYR A 557 25.29 -13.04 -31.98
CA TYR A 557 25.01 -13.62 -33.29
C TYR A 557 23.53 -13.53 -33.69
N ARG A 558 22.63 -13.94 -32.79
CA ARG A 558 21.18 -13.94 -33.01
C ARG A 558 20.62 -12.53 -33.22
N TYR A 559 20.96 -11.61 -32.33
CA TYR A 559 20.36 -10.28 -32.31
C TYR A 559 20.98 -9.34 -33.34
N ASN A 560 22.25 -9.48 -33.69
CA ASN A 560 22.88 -8.63 -34.70
C ASN A 560 22.65 -9.08 -36.15
N ARG A 561 21.89 -10.16 -36.36
CA ARG A 561 21.60 -10.72 -37.69
C ARG A 561 22.87 -10.84 -38.55
N LEU A 562 23.98 -11.24 -37.93
CA LEU A 562 25.27 -11.38 -38.62
C LEU A 562 25.25 -12.51 -39.67
N GLU A 563 24.16 -13.29 -39.68
CA GLU A 563 23.65 -14.12 -40.76
C GLU A 563 23.28 -13.29 -42.00
N ARG A 564 24.25 -12.74 -42.75
CA ARG A 564 23.89 -12.16 -44.05
C ARG A 564 23.25 -13.23 -44.93
N LYS A 565 22.05 -12.90 -45.44
CA LYS A 565 21.37 -13.50 -46.58
C LYS A 565 22.40 -13.75 -47.69
N SER A 566 22.89 -14.98 -47.83
CA SER A 566 23.33 -15.40 -49.16
C SER A 566 22.11 -15.30 -50.06
N GLU A 567 22.26 -14.72 -51.24
CA GLU A 567 21.19 -14.64 -52.24
C GLU A 567 20.60 -16.02 -52.59
N ASP A 568 21.27 -17.11 -52.20
CA ASP A 568 20.70 -18.45 -52.14
C ASP A 568 19.84 -18.66 -50.87
N GLN A 569 18.53 -18.76 -51.11
CA GLN A 569 17.52 -19.23 -50.17
C GLN A 569 17.88 -20.61 -49.60
N SER A 570 18.45 -20.63 -48.41
CA SER A 570 18.31 -21.70 -47.42
C SER A 570 18.82 -21.03 -46.12
N LYS A 571 18.28 -21.15 -44.89
CA LYS A 571 18.00 -22.29 -43.99
C LYS A 571 19.17 -23.16 -43.42
N PRO A 572 20.45 -23.17 -43.87
CA PRO A 572 21.46 -24.06 -43.32
C PRO A 572 22.26 -23.45 -42.16
N GLN A 573 22.15 -22.16 -41.82
CA GLN A 573 22.87 -21.61 -40.67
C GLN A 573 22.17 -21.92 -39.34
N GLU A 574 20.84 -21.81 -39.31
CA GLU A 574 20.01 -22.30 -38.21
C GLU A 574 20.21 -23.81 -38.01
N SER A 575 20.28 -24.60 -39.09
CA SER A 575 20.58 -26.03 -38.99
C SER A 575 21.99 -26.31 -38.44
N ARG A 576 22.99 -25.47 -38.73
CA ARG A 576 24.38 -25.63 -38.23
C ARG A 576 24.49 -25.31 -36.74
N ILE A 577 23.80 -24.27 -36.29
CA ILE A 577 23.69 -23.95 -34.86
C ILE A 577 22.88 -25.03 -34.14
N GLN A 578 21.83 -25.58 -34.76
CA GLN A 578 21.09 -26.76 -34.27
C GLN A 578 21.95 -28.03 -34.25
N THR A 579 22.86 -28.25 -35.22
CA THR A 579 23.81 -29.37 -35.22
C THR A 579 24.83 -29.24 -34.09
N VAL A 580 25.30 -28.03 -33.80
CA VAL A 580 26.18 -27.76 -32.64
C VAL A 580 25.45 -27.97 -31.33
N ARG A 581 24.19 -27.50 -31.23
CA ARG A 581 23.30 -27.76 -30.10
C ARG A 581 23.08 -29.26 -29.89
N LEU A 582 22.87 -30.02 -30.98
CA LEU A 582 22.69 -31.47 -30.95
C LEU A 582 23.98 -32.22 -30.59
N LEU A 583 25.13 -31.82 -31.14
CA LEU A 583 26.42 -32.43 -30.81
C LEU A 583 26.81 -32.18 -29.36
N LEU A 584 26.46 -31.02 -28.81
CA LEU A 584 26.69 -30.68 -27.41
C LEU A 584 25.65 -31.35 -26.49
N ALA A 585 24.41 -31.56 -26.96
CA ALA A 585 23.40 -32.42 -26.33
C ALA A 585 23.84 -33.89 -26.24
N ILE A 586 24.38 -34.43 -27.33
CA ILE A 586 24.89 -35.81 -27.40
C ILE A 586 26.16 -35.97 -26.55
N ALA A 587 27.04 -34.97 -26.53
CA ALA A 587 28.25 -34.99 -25.72
C ALA A 587 27.99 -34.91 -24.21
N ALA A 588 26.84 -34.35 -23.81
CA ALA A 588 26.51 -34.11 -22.41
C ALA A 588 25.40 -35.01 -21.84
N ALA A 589 24.76 -35.84 -22.68
CA ALA A 589 23.76 -36.80 -22.22
C ALA A 589 24.36 -37.84 -21.25
N GLU A 590 23.57 -38.16 -20.21
CA GLU A 590 23.87 -39.07 -19.11
C GLU A 590 24.54 -40.38 -19.51
N ARG A 591 25.29 -40.97 -18.56
CA ARG A 591 25.97 -42.29 -18.64
C ARG A 591 25.09 -43.40 -19.24
N ASP A 592 23.78 -43.34 -19.03
CA ASP A 592 22.82 -44.30 -19.59
C ASP A 592 22.60 -44.16 -21.10
N LEU A 593 22.76 -42.97 -21.68
CA LEU A 593 22.72 -42.77 -23.13
C LEU A 593 24.04 -43.23 -23.77
N GLN A 594 25.19 -42.92 -23.16
CA GLN A 594 26.49 -43.44 -23.61
C GLN A 594 26.54 -44.96 -23.58
N GLN A 595 25.99 -45.62 -22.55
CA GLN A 595 25.88 -47.09 -22.52
C GLN A 595 24.94 -47.64 -23.60
N ARG A 596 23.85 -46.93 -23.91
CA ARG A 596 22.90 -47.29 -24.98
C ARG A 596 23.43 -47.03 -26.39
N VAL A 597 24.37 -46.10 -26.53
CA VAL A 597 24.93 -45.65 -27.83
C VAL A 597 26.24 -46.34 -28.16
N ASN A 598 27.13 -46.59 -27.20
CA ASN A 598 28.45 -47.18 -27.45
C ASN A 598 28.35 -48.59 -28.06
N ALA A 599 27.44 -49.44 -27.58
CA ALA A 599 27.31 -50.79 -28.13
C ALA A 599 26.80 -50.83 -29.59
N PRO A 600 25.80 -50.01 -30.00
CA PRO A 600 25.51 -49.80 -31.41
C PRO A 600 26.66 -49.14 -32.20
N LEU A 601 27.38 -48.17 -31.62
CA LEU A 601 28.47 -47.45 -32.29
C LEU A 601 29.65 -48.37 -32.61
N THR A 602 30.11 -49.15 -31.63
CA THR A 602 31.20 -50.13 -31.83
C THR A 602 30.80 -51.22 -32.82
N ARG A 603 29.53 -51.68 -32.78
CA ARG A 603 29.00 -52.60 -33.80
C ARG A 603 28.93 -51.97 -35.19
N LEU A 604 28.67 -50.67 -35.28
CA LEU A 604 28.67 -49.91 -36.53
C LEU A 604 30.09 -49.73 -37.08
N GLU A 605 31.07 -49.47 -36.20
CA GLU A 605 32.49 -49.37 -36.56
C GLU A 605 33.08 -50.69 -37.08
N GLU A 606 32.55 -51.82 -36.61
CA GLU A 606 32.94 -53.17 -37.03
C GLU A 606 32.10 -53.73 -38.18
N ALA A 607 31.06 -53.02 -38.63
CA ALA A 607 30.13 -53.50 -39.65
C ALA A 607 30.60 -53.18 -41.08
N GLU A 608 30.46 -54.15 -41.98
CA GLU A 608 30.72 -53.99 -43.41
C GLU A 608 29.44 -54.25 -44.23
N GLY A 609 29.25 -53.49 -45.31
CA GLY A 609 28.15 -53.69 -46.26
C GLY A 609 26.75 -53.41 -45.67
N GLY A 610 25.78 -54.27 -45.98
CA GLY A 610 24.35 -54.04 -45.71
C GLY A 610 23.97 -53.91 -44.23
N ASP A 611 24.83 -54.35 -43.31
CA ASP A 611 24.61 -54.28 -41.87
C ASP A 611 24.78 -52.86 -41.30
N VAL A 612 25.56 -52.00 -41.97
CA VAL A 612 25.79 -50.60 -41.58
C VAL A 612 24.48 -49.81 -41.57
N VAL A 613 23.61 -50.02 -42.56
CA VAL A 613 22.33 -49.30 -42.68
C VAL A 613 21.34 -49.71 -41.57
N SER A 614 21.33 -50.98 -41.21
CA SER A 614 20.49 -51.51 -40.12
C SER A 614 20.95 -50.98 -38.76
N LEU A 615 22.25 -51.02 -38.49
CA LEU A 615 22.86 -50.56 -37.24
C LEU A 615 22.81 -49.03 -37.09
N ALA A 616 22.92 -48.27 -38.18
CA ALA A 616 22.69 -46.83 -38.17
C ALA A 616 21.21 -46.50 -37.85
N GLY A 617 20.26 -47.29 -38.37
CA GLY A 617 18.84 -47.17 -38.04
C GLY A 617 18.50 -47.59 -36.59
N GLU A 618 19.28 -48.48 -35.99
CA GLU A 618 19.22 -48.82 -34.55
C GLU A 618 19.75 -47.67 -33.69
N LEU A 619 20.89 -47.09 -34.06
CA LEU A 619 21.48 -45.93 -33.40
C LEU A 619 20.53 -44.71 -33.41
N VAL A 620 19.95 -44.38 -34.58
CA VAL A 620 18.99 -43.27 -34.71
C VAL A 620 17.71 -43.52 -33.90
N ARG A 621 17.22 -44.75 -33.81
CA ARG A 621 16.06 -45.09 -32.95
C ARG A 621 16.39 -44.95 -31.47
N ASN A 622 17.58 -45.37 -31.05
CA ASN A 622 18.04 -45.23 -29.66
C ASN A 622 18.25 -43.76 -29.26
N LEU A 623 18.58 -42.90 -30.21
CA LEU A 623 18.72 -41.46 -30.01
C LEU A 623 17.39 -40.69 -30.14
N SER A 624 16.34 -41.31 -30.68
CA SER A 624 15.11 -40.60 -31.12
C SER A 624 14.31 -39.92 -30.00
N SER A 625 14.27 -40.48 -28.79
CA SER A 625 13.54 -39.87 -27.66
C SER A 625 14.27 -38.66 -27.07
N GLU A 626 15.60 -38.68 -27.07
CA GLU A 626 16.41 -37.52 -26.64
C GLU A 626 16.50 -36.47 -27.76
N LEU A 627 16.54 -36.90 -29.02
CA LEU A 627 16.34 -36.03 -30.18
C LEU A 627 14.97 -35.35 -30.16
N ALA A 628 13.93 -36.00 -29.64
CA ALA A 628 12.58 -35.44 -29.49
C ALA A 628 12.45 -34.49 -28.28
N ARG A 629 13.25 -34.67 -27.21
CA ARG A 629 13.40 -33.67 -26.12
C ARG A 629 14.26 -32.47 -26.53
N ALA A 630 15.27 -32.72 -27.36
CA ALA A 630 16.09 -31.70 -27.99
C ALA A 630 15.44 -31.10 -29.25
N GLN A 631 14.28 -31.60 -29.68
CA GLN A 631 13.51 -30.94 -30.72
C GLN A 631 13.06 -29.60 -30.16
N PRO A 632 13.50 -28.49 -30.76
CA PRO A 632 13.09 -27.18 -30.31
C PRO A 632 11.55 -27.11 -30.36
N ASP A 633 10.95 -26.49 -29.35
CA ASP A 633 9.59 -25.98 -29.45
C ASP A 633 9.47 -25.25 -30.81
N VAL A 634 8.33 -25.40 -31.51
CA VAL A 634 8.21 -24.99 -32.93
C VAL A 634 8.53 -23.49 -33.13
N THR A 635 8.53 -22.72 -32.04
CA THR A 635 8.86 -21.29 -31.97
C THR A 635 10.10 -20.93 -31.12
N PHE A 636 10.84 -21.90 -30.58
CA PHE A 636 12.07 -21.78 -29.76
C PHE A 636 12.21 -20.45 -28.97
N SER A 637 11.72 -20.43 -27.73
CA SER A 637 11.77 -19.24 -26.86
C SER A 637 13.04 -19.17 -26.00
N ASP A 638 13.29 -18.01 -25.41
CA ASP A 638 14.48 -17.74 -24.59
C ASP A 638 14.54 -18.61 -23.33
N ALA A 639 13.37 -18.93 -22.76
CA ALA A 639 13.23 -19.88 -21.65
C ALA A 639 13.63 -21.31 -22.04
N SER A 640 13.38 -21.71 -23.29
CA SER A 640 13.78 -23.01 -23.82
C SER A 640 15.30 -23.10 -23.98
N PHE A 641 15.98 -22.01 -24.39
CA PHE A 641 17.45 -21.97 -24.51
C PHE A 641 18.15 -21.96 -23.15
N GLY A 642 17.65 -21.17 -22.18
CA GLY A 642 18.17 -21.15 -20.81
C GLY A 642 18.01 -22.51 -20.12
N LYS A 643 16.84 -23.14 -20.25
CA LYS A 643 16.62 -24.52 -19.80
C LYS A 643 17.53 -25.51 -20.53
N LEU A 644 17.71 -25.39 -21.84
CA LEU A 644 18.58 -26.27 -22.60
C LEU A 644 20.05 -26.15 -22.13
N ILE A 645 20.56 -24.94 -21.86
CA ILE A 645 21.92 -24.78 -21.33
C ILE A 645 22.06 -25.35 -19.91
N GLN A 646 21.05 -25.16 -19.06
CA GLN A 646 21.02 -25.71 -17.70
C GLN A 646 20.84 -27.24 -17.66
N GLU A 647 20.00 -27.80 -18.53
CA GLU A 647 19.68 -29.22 -18.60
C GLU A 647 20.73 -30.02 -19.37
N ILE A 648 21.34 -29.40 -20.40
CA ILE A 648 22.31 -30.10 -21.24
C ILE A 648 23.72 -29.99 -20.68
N GLY A 649 24.14 -28.91 -20.02
CA GLY A 649 25.51 -28.83 -19.51
C GLY A 649 26.53 -29.06 -20.63
N LEU A 650 26.63 -28.09 -21.55
CA LEU A 650 27.53 -28.08 -22.72
C LEU A 650 29.01 -28.44 -22.42
N PHE A 651 29.40 -28.36 -21.15
CA PHE A 651 30.42 -29.16 -20.48
C PHE A 651 29.72 -29.79 -19.29
N SER A 652 29.72 -31.11 -19.09
CA SER A 652 29.05 -31.67 -17.91
C SER A 652 29.79 -31.19 -16.65
N PRO A 653 29.30 -30.15 -15.93
CA PRO A 653 29.92 -29.75 -14.68
C PRO A 653 29.80 -30.95 -13.73
N GLY A 654 28.78 -31.81 -13.91
CA GLY A 654 28.62 -33.07 -13.21
C GLY A 654 29.83 -34.00 -13.22
N ALA A 655 30.66 -34.08 -14.27
CA ALA A 655 31.89 -34.89 -14.20
C ALA A 655 32.98 -34.22 -13.33
N MET A 656 33.13 -32.90 -13.46
CA MET A 656 34.06 -32.09 -12.66
C MET A 656 33.61 -31.89 -11.20
N GLU A 657 32.31 -31.79 -10.96
CA GLU A 657 31.64 -31.71 -9.67
C GLU A 657 31.66 -33.07 -8.97
N ARG A 658 31.50 -34.17 -9.71
CA ARG A 658 31.75 -35.51 -9.17
C ARG A 658 33.22 -35.69 -8.83
N ALA A 659 34.16 -35.26 -9.68
CA ALA A 659 35.57 -35.25 -9.33
C ALA A 659 35.86 -34.40 -8.08
N ARG A 660 35.25 -33.21 -7.98
CA ARG A 660 35.29 -32.35 -6.77
C ARG A 660 34.75 -33.08 -5.54
N GLY A 661 33.59 -33.72 -5.63
CA GLY A 661 32.98 -34.47 -4.54
C GLY A 661 33.82 -35.68 -4.13
N LEU A 662 34.45 -36.37 -5.09
CA LEU A 662 35.38 -37.47 -4.82
C LEU A 662 36.65 -36.97 -4.12
N TYR A 663 37.21 -35.83 -4.54
CA TYR A 663 38.31 -35.18 -3.80
C TYR A 663 37.90 -34.81 -2.37
N GLU A 664 36.71 -34.23 -2.18
CA GLU A 664 36.17 -33.88 -0.87
C GLU A 664 36.04 -35.11 0.03
N SER A 665 35.48 -36.21 -0.49
CA SER A 665 35.42 -37.49 0.22
C SER A 665 36.82 -38.04 0.52
N LEU A 666 37.76 -38.00 -0.43
CA LEU A 666 39.13 -38.50 -0.23
C LEU A 666 39.87 -37.81 0.92
N LEU A 667 39.59 -36.53 1.16
CA LEU A 667 40.20 -35.70 2.21
C LEU A 667 39.61 -35.93 3.61
N GLU A 668 38.54 -36.73 3.73
CA GLU A 668 37.95 -37.09 5.01
C GLU A 668 38.89 -37.98 5.85
N VAL A 669 39.05 -37.62 7.13
CA VAL A 669 40.00 -38.24 8.07
C VAL A 669 39.56 -39.67 8.49
N GLY A 670 38.29 -40.02 8.29
CA GLY A 670 37.69 -41.28 8.74
C GLY A 670 37.78 -42.45 7.76
N ILE A 671 38.18 -42.22 6.50
CA ILE A 671 38.14 -43.24 5.43
C ILE A 671 39.31 -44.21 5.54
N LYS A 672 39.03 -45.51 5.40
CA LYS A 672 40.06 -46.56 5.44
C LYS A 672 40.91 -46.55 4.16
N PRO A 673 42.18 -46.99 4.20
CA PRO A 673 43.05 -46.99 3.02
C PRO A 673 42.48 -47.73 1.80
N ASN A 674 41.75 -48.84 1.99
CA ASN A 674 41.10 -49.57 0.90
C ASN A 674 39.95 -48.80 0.26
N GLU A 675 39.10 -48.16 1.06
CA GLU A 675 37.99 -47.31 0.60
C GLU A 675 38.55 -46.06 -0.13
N ARG A 676 39.64 -45.48 0.38
CA ARG A 676 40.34 -44.36 -0.27
C ARG A 676 40.92 -44.75 -1.64
N ARG A 677 41.40 -46.00 -1.78
CA ARG A 677 41.86 -46.53 -3.06
C ARG A 677 40.72 -46.66 -4.07
N GLU A 678 39.57 -47.17 -3.65
CA GLU A 678 38.38 -47.26 -4.51
C GLU A 678 37.90 -45.89 -4.98
N LEU A 679 37.89 -44.90 -4.09
CA LEU A 679 37.55 -43.51 -4.42
C LEU A 679 38.55 -42.87 -5.39
N LEU A 680 39.85 -43.16 -5.27
CA LEU A 680 40.86 -42.69 -6.22
C LEU A 680 40.70 -43.31 -7.62
N VAL A 681 40.32 -44.59 -7.70
CA VAL A 681 40.05 -45.26 -8.99
C VAL A 681 38.82 -44.64 -9.67
N GLU A 682 37.76 -44.37 -8.91
CA GLU A 682 36.59 -43.68 -9.47
C GLU A 682 36.91 -42.23 -9.84
N LEU A 683 37.76 -41.53 -9.05
CA LEU A 683 38.24 -40.19 -9.39
C LEU A 683 39.02 -40.19 -10.70
N GLU A 684 39.96 -41.12 -10.89
CA GLU A 684 40.72 -41.26 -12.13
C GLU A 684 39.78 -41.43 -13.33
N LYS A 685 38.75 -42.29 -13.20
CA LYS A 685 37.76 -42.52 -14.24
C LYS A 685 36.93 -41.27 -14.57
N GLN A 686 36.53 -40.50 -13.55
CA GLN A 686 35.85 -39.21 -13.77
C GLN A 686 36.78 -38.17 -14.40
N GLN A 687 38.06 -38.21 -14.07
CA GLN A 687 39.07 -37.33 -14.67
C GLN A 687 39.36 -37.67 -16.13
N ASP A 688 39.40 -38.96 -16.47
CA ASP A 688 39.49 -39.48 -17.85
C ASP A 688 38.29 -39.01 -18.69
N LEU A 689 37.08 -39.15 -18.17
CA LEU A 689 35.87 -38.65 -18.84
C LEU A 689 35.92 -37.12 -19.04
N SER A 690 36.34 -36.40 -18.01
CA SER A 690 36.42 -34.93 -18.06
C SER A 690 37.44 -34.44 -19.09
N ILE A 691 38.60 -35.09 -19.19
CA ILE A 691 39.63 -34.68 -20.15
C ILE A 691 39.21 -34.98 -21.59
N ASP A 692 38.54 -36.09 -21.85
CA ASP A 692 38.04 -36.43 -23.19
C ASP A 692 37.00 -35.40 -23.67
N ILE A 693 36.08 -35.00 -22.78
CA ILE A 693 35.11 -33.92 -23.05
C ILE A 693 35.82 -32.59 -23.33
N ILE A 694 36.75 -32.18 -22.45
CA ILE A 694 37.49 -30.93 -22.63
C ILE A 694 38.28 -30.94 -23.95
N ARG A 695 38.91 -32.06 -24.31
CA ARG A 695 39.67 -32.20 -25.57
C ARG A 695 38.76 -32.17 -26.79
N ALA A 696 37.61 -32.84 -26.76
CA ALA A 696 36.62 -32.77 -27.84
C ALA A 696 36.14 -31.32 -28.06
N VAL A 697 35.85 -30.59 -26.99
CA VAL A 697 35.51 -29.16 -27.10
C VAL A 697 36.72 -28.35 -27.58
N GLN A 698 37.92 -28.59 -27.06
CA GLN A 698 39.14 -27.91 -27.48
C GLN A 698 39.41 -28.10 -28.97
N GLU A 699 39.23 -29.30 -29.51
CA GLU A 699 39.36 -29.61 -30.94
C GLU A 699 38.33 -28.85 -31.76
N GLN A 700 37.10 -28.75 -31.27
CA GLN A 700 36.05 -27.99 -31.94
C GLN A 700 36.34 -26.49 -31.93
N VAL A 701 36.81 -25.94 -30.80
CA VAL A 701 37.23 -24.53 -30.70
C VAL A 701 38.51 -24.26 -31.48
N LYS A 702 39.43 -25.22 -31.60
CA LYS A 702 40.65 -25.08 -32.41
C LYS A 702 40.35 -24.87 -33.89
N LYS A 703 39.27 -25.48 -34.39
CA LYS A 703 38.76 -25.25 -35.75
C LYS A 703 38.17 -23.84 -35.95
N TRP A 704 38.02 -23.06 -34.89
CA TRP A 704 37.52 -21.68 -34.91
C TRP A 704 38.70 -20.70 -34.76
N GLU A 705 39.36 -20.32 -35.87
CA GLU A 705 40.46 -19.33 -35.85
C GLU A 705 40.00 -17.88 -36.10
N GLY A 706 38.79 -17.71 -36.63
CA GLY A 706 38.10 -16.43 -36.82
C GLY A 706 36.60 -16.59 -37.04
N PHE A 707 35.89 -15.46 -37.14
CA PHE A 707 34.45 -15.40 -37.37
C PHE A 707 34.00 -16.21 -38.60
N ASP A 708 34.77 -16.17 -39.69
CA ASP A 708 34.45 -16.90 -40.93
C ASP A 708 34.81 -18.39 -40.86
N ASP A 709 35.79 -18.79 -40.05
CA ASP A 709 36.18 -20.20 -39.85
C ASP A 709 35.15 -20.97 -39.02
N ILE A 710 34.42 -20.29 -38.14
CA ILE A 710 33.23 -20.85 -37.49
C ILE A 710 32.20 -21.24 -38.55
N LEU A 711 31.92 -20.33 -39.49
CA LEU A 711 30.98 -20.58 -40.58
C LEU A 711 31.49 -21.65 -41.56
N HIS A 712 32.81 -21.74 -41.78
CA HIS A 712 33.46 -22.71 -42.66
C HIS A 712 33.55 -24.11 -42.03
N GLY A 713 33.96 -24.24 -40.76
CA GLY A 713 33.97 -25.50 -40.04
C GLY A 713 32.57 -26.13 -39.92
N PHE A 714 31.52 -25.29 -39.85
CA PHE A 714 30.14 -25.76 -39.94
C PHE A 714 29.69 -26.12 -41.37
N ARG A 715 30.33 -25.58 -42.42
CA ARG A 715 30.13 -26.04 -43.81
C ARG A 715 30.81 -27.38 -44.04
N ASP A 716 32.02 -27.59 -43.53
CA ASP A 716 32.79 -28.82 -43.75
C ASP A 716 32.16 -30.01 -42.99
N LEU A 717 31.65 -29.79 -41.77
CA LEU A 717 30.84 -30.79 -41.06
C LEU A 717 29.58 -31.20 -41.84
N ARG A 718 28.94 -30.26 -42.56
CA ARG A 718 27.79 -30.53 -43.43
C ARG A 718 28.20 -31.27 -44.71
N ASN A 719 29.30 -30.87 -45.34
CA ASN A 719 29.77 -31.47 -46.59
C ASN A 719 30.24 -32.91 -46.35
N ASN A 720 30.93 -33.17 -45.24
CA ASN A 720 31.31 -34.53 -44.86
C ASN A 720 30.07 -35.40 -44.58
N GLN A 721 29.02 -34.86 -43.95
CA GLN A 721 27.74 -35.58 -43.81
C GLN A 721 26.99 -35.78 -45.14
N GLY A 722 27.06 -34.80 -46.06
CA GLY A 722 26.46 -34.89 -47.39
C GLY A 722 27.16 -35.91 -48.29
N GLU A 723 28.50 -35.94 -48.29
CA GLU A 723 29.30 -36.95 -48.99
C GLU A 723 29.08 -38.34 -48.40
N THR A 724 29.01 -38.47 -47.07
CA THR A 724 28.67 -39.75 -46.43
C THR A 724 27.27 -40.24 -46.84
N VAL A 725 26.28 -39.34 -46.96
CA VAL A 725 24.91 -39.69 -47.38
C VAL A 725 24.80 -39.97 -48.88
N ASP A 726 25.56 -39.26 -49.72
CA ASP A 726 25.57 -39.47 -51.17
C ASP A 726 26.40 -40.69 -51.60
N ASP A 727 27.46 -41.04 -50.85
CA ASP A 727 28.19 -42.31 -51.02
C ASP A 727 27.32 -43.49 -50.58
N ILE A 728 26.58 -43.36 -49.48
CA ILE A 728 25.54 -44.35 -49.08
C ILE A 728 24.43 -44.47 -50.15
N ARG A 729 24.03 -43.38 -50.81
CA ARG A 729 23.04 -43.44 -51.91
C ARG A 729 23.56 -44.04 -53.21
N LYS A 730 24.86 -43.91 -53.49
CA LYS A 730 25.50 -44.51 -54.66
C LYS A 730 25.79 -45.99 -54.47
N GLU A 731 26.01 -46.46 -53.25
CA GLU A 731 26.16 -47.89 -52.96
C GLU A 731 24.81 -48.63 -52.85
N VAL A 732 23.70 -47.91 -52.63
CA VAL A 732 22.33 -48.46 -52.55
C VAL A 732 21.59 -48.47 -53.91
N ARG A 733 22.21 -47.95 -54.97
CA ARG A 733 21.71 -48.07 -56.37
C ARG A 733 22.61 -48.98 -57.18
#